data_AF-A0A4U2ELJ7-F1
#
_entry.id   AF-A0A4U2ELJ7-F1
#
_cell.length_a   1.000
_cell.length_b   1.000
_cell.length_c   1.000
_cell.angle_alpha   90.00
_cell.angle_beta   90.00
_cell.angle_gamma   90.00
#
_symmetry.space_group_name_H-M   'P 1'
#
loop_
_entity.id
_entity.type
_entity.pdbx_description
1 polymer ?
#
loop_
_entity_poly.entity_id
_entity_poly.type
_entity_poly.pdbx_seq_one_letter_code
_entity_poly.pdbx_strand_id
1 'polypeptide(L)'
;DFTAIGVGDMAGDVFGNGMLLSKHIRMQAAFNHMHIFIDPNPESASSWVERERLFNLPRSSWEDYNKDLISQGGGIFSRRAKSISLTPEIQKMLGTKKASMAPNDLIKAILSMQVDLLWNGGIGTYVKSSNETHTDVGDRANDVLRIDGRDLKAKVVGEGGNLGMTQLGRIEYALTGGRVNTDFVDNVGGVDCSDNEVNIKIFLNGLVSNGDLTVKQRNQVLESMEDEVGEIVLDDAYCQAESISVTEHQGVGLVKEQIRFIHTMEKAGYLDRGLEYIPDDETLLEREKQGQGLTRPELSVLVAYGKMVLKEDLVSDDIANDEFHAQQLMQYFPTALRRNYSQHMDNHPLRSEIIATALANQMVNEMGCNFVTRLQEETGANIVDIANAYAASREIYGLGHVLKSIRELDNVSSSEAQYELIYHVRRTLRRLARWLLRNRTGKQSVKALIELYQGDVLTITEKLDENLVASEVEEHNAMAQLWIDQGVNAELANSVARLSSLYSALDISTVARETGKTVQQASKLYFNLGDRLSLHWFLKQINGQAVDNNWQALARAAFREDLDWQQRQLTGQVLNCGCASDIDVIKALDDWMESNSVSLHRWESILNEFKVGSVHEFAKFSVALRELMLLNLNCMSTD
;
A
#
# COMPACT_ATOMS: atom_id res chain seq x y z
N ASP A 1 -6.47 -26.14 -5.58
CA ASP A 1 -6.32 -26.26 -7.04
C ASP A 1 -7.05 -25.13 -7.74
N PHE A 2 -6.47 -24.62 -8.82
CA PHE A 2 -7.04 -23.56 -9.66
C PHE A 2 -6.67 -23.80 -11.13
N THR A 3 -7.51 -23.35 -12.07
CA THR A 3 -7.26 -23.54 -13.51
C THR A 3 -6.38 -22.43 -14.08
N ALA A 4 -5.48 -22.80 -14.99
CA ALA A 4 -4.60 -21.85 -15.65
C ALA A 4 -4.54 -22.06 -17.15
N ILE A 5 -4.38 -20.96 -17.88
CA ILE A 5 -3.86 -20.97 -19.25
C ILE A 5 -2.54 -20.20 -19.30
N GLY A 6 -1.70 -20.52 -20.27
CA GLY A 6 -0.37 -19.93 -20.36
C GLY A 6 0.08 -19.57 -21.76
N VAL A 7 0.86 -18.51 -21.86
CA VAL A 7 1.61 -18.16 -23.06
C VAL A 7 3.08 -18.50 -22.83
N GLY A 8 3.59 -19.54 -23.48
CA GLY A 8 4.99 -19.96 -23.34
C GLY A 8 5.21 -21.46 -23.42
N ASP A 9 6.40 -21.88 -22.98
CA ASP A 9 6.89 -23.25 -22.98
C ASP A 9 7.64 -23.52 -21.67
N MET A 10 7.59 -24.76 -21.16
CA MET A 10 8.32 -25.15 -19.95
C MET A 10 9.84 -24.96 -20.08
N ALA A 11 10.41 -24.93 -21.29
CA ALA A 11 11.83 -24.63 -21.47
C ALA A 11 12.20 -23.15 -21.27
N GLY A 12 11.22 -22.23 -21.19
CA GLY A 12 11.47 -20.81 -21.00
C GLY A 12 11.46 -20.43 -19.52
N ASP A 13 12.48 -19.70 -19.06
CA ASP A 13 12.66 -19.38 -17.64
C ASP A 13 11.42 -18.73 -16.99
N VAL A 14 10.84 -17.70 -17.63
CA VAL A 14 9.67 -16.99 -17.09
C VAL A 14 8.43 -17.89 -17.02
N PHE A 15 8.17 -18.64 -18.08
CA PHE A 15 7.00 -19.52 -18.14
C PHE A 15 7.15 -20.73 -17.20
N GLY A 16 8.30 -21.38 -17.27
CA GLY A 16 8.64 -22.58 -16.50
C GLY A 16 8.61 -22.31 -15.00
N ASN A 17 9.32 -21.28 -14.55
CA ASN A 17 9.31 -20.90 -13.13
C ASN A 17 7.88 -20.59 -12.66
N GLY A 18 7.15 -19.73 -13.37
CA GLY A 18 5.77 -19.37 -13.01
C GLY A 18 4.82 -20.57 -12.91
N MET A 19 4.95 -21.54 -13.84
CA MET A 19 4.14 -22.76 -13.84
C MET A 19 4.61 -23.85 -12.85
N LEU A 20 5.74 -23.64 -12.17
CA LEU A 20 6.25 -24.49 -11.10
C LEU A 20 6.04 -23.93 -9.69
N LEU A 21 5.76 -22.63 -9.55
CA LEU A 21 5.55 -21.96 -8.26
C LEU A 21 4.46 -22.62 -7.39
N SER A 22 3.47 -23.28 -7.99
CA SER A 22 2.42 -23.96 -7.23
C SER A 22 2.12 -25.36 -7.76
N LYS A 23 2.10 -26.32 -6.83
CA LYS A 23 1.68 -27.72 -7.06
C LYS A 23 0.18 -27.86 -7.33
N HIS A 24 -0.59 -26.77 -7.18
CA HIS A 24 -2.04 -26.74 -7.32
C HIS A 24 -2.53 -26.24 -8.70
N ILE A 25 -1.60 -25.93 -9.62
CA ILE A 25 -1.94 -25.43 -10.97
C ILE A 25 -2.51 -26.58 -11.83
N ARG A 26 -3.76 -26.42 -12.25
CA ARG A 26 -4.43 -27.23 -13.28
C ARG A 26 -4.33 -26.51 -14.63
N MET A 27 -3.22 -26.72 -15.35
CA MET A 27 -2.93 -26.02 -16.61
C MET A 27 -3.75 -26.63 -17.74
N GLN A 28 -4.82 -25.95 -18.14
CA GLN A 28 -5.77 -26.47 -19.12
C GLN A 28 -5.32 -26.22 -20.56
N ALA A 29 -4.59 -25.14 -20.80
CA ALA A 29 -4.03 -24.86 -22.11
C ALA A 29 -2.73 -24.06 -22.01
N ALA A 30 -1.81 -24.29 -22.93
CA ALA A 30 -0.66 -23.43 -23.12
C ALA A 30 -0.32 -23.35 -24.61
N PHE A 31 0.26 -22.25 -25.06
CA PHE A 31 0.71 -22.14 -26.44
C PHE A 31 2.00 -21.35 -26.57
N ASN A 32 2.84 -21.76 -27.50
CA ASN A 32 4.09 -21.08 -27.87
C ASN A 32 4.08 -20.81 -29.39
N HIS A 33 5.23 -20.55 -30.01
CA HIS A 33 5.33 -20.32 -31.45
C HIS A 33 5.15 -21.57 -32.34
N MET A 34 5.19 -22.77 -31.76
CA MET A 34 5.11 -24.07 -32.46
C MET A 34 3.84 -24.87 -32.16
N HIS A 35 3.40 -24.89 -30.91
CA HIS A 35 2.45 -25.84 -30.36
C HIS A 35 1.34 -25.16 -29.57
N ILE A 36 0.20 -25.86 -29.49
CA ILE A 36 -0.91 -25.60 -28.58
C ILE A 36 -1.10 -26.88 -27.76
N PHE A 37 -0.76 -26.80 -26.48
CA PHE A 37 -1.04 -27.83 -25.48
C PHE A 37 -2.45 -27.63 -24.94
N ILE A 38 -3.26 -28.70 -24.87
CA ILE A 38 -4.58 -28.69 -24.26
C ILE A 38 -4.77 -29.93 -23.39
N ASP A 39 -5.18 -29.70 -22.15
CA ASP A 39 -5.63 -30.72 -21.22
C ASP A 39 -6.99 -30.29 -20.62
N PRO A 40 -8.12 -30.91 -21.00
CA PRO A 40 -9.44 -30.50 -20.52
C PRO A 40 -9.63 -30.60 -18.99
N ASN A 41 -9.00 -31.57 -18.35
CA ASN A 41 -9.17 -31.88 -16.92
C ASN A 41 -7.85 -32.40 -16.30
N PRO A 42 -6.81 -31.55 -16.21
CA PRO A 42 -5.49 -31.94 -15.71
C PRO A 42 -5.55 -32.25 -14.21
N GLU A 43 -4.81 -33.28 -13.79
CA GLU A 43 -4.57 -33.56 -12.38
C GLU A 43 -3.35 -32.76 -11.90
N SER A 44 -3.54 -31.90 -10.90
CA SER A 44 -2.50 -30.97 -10.42
C SER A 44 -1.23 -31.69 -9.94
N ALA A 45 -1.38 -32.77 -9.16
CA ALA A 45 -0.26 -33.49 -8.57
C ALA A 45 0.66 -34.15 -9.61
N SER A 46 0.12 -34.94 -10.53
CA SER A 46 0.91 -35.64 -11.56
C SER A 46 1.41 -34.69 -12.65
N SER A 47 0.60 -33.72 -13.08
CA SER A 47 1.01 -32.74 -14.10
C SER A 47 2.11 -31.79 -13.60
N TRP A 48 2.17 -31.49 -12.29
CA TRP A 48 3.27 -30.69 -11.74
C TRP A 48 4.62 -31.43 -11.84
N VAL A 49 4.68 -32.72 -11.51
CA VAL A 49 5.90 -33.53 -11.63
C VAL A 49 6.37 -33.58 -13.08
N GLU A 50 5.43 -33.69 -14.03
CA GLU A 50 5.76 -33.69 -15.45
C GLU A 50 6.25 -32.32 -15.95
N ARG A 51 5.63 -31.23 -15.52
CA ARG A 51 6.14 -29.87 -15.79
C ARG A 51 7.55 -29.68 -15.25
N GLU A 52 7.83 -30.14 -14.02
CA GLU A 52 9.16 -30.06 -13.41
C GLU A 52 10.18 -30.87 -14.20
N ARG A 53 9.80 -32.08 -14.64
CA ARG A 53 10.65 -32.90 -15.51
C ARG A 53 10.99 -32.16 -16.81
N LEU A 54 10.00 -31.56 -17.47
CA LEU A 54 10.20 -30.82 -18.71
C LEU A 54 11.11 -29.61 -18.52
N PHE A 55 10.88 -28.82 -17.48
CA PHE A 55 11.71 -27.66 -17.13
C PHE A 55 13.19 -28.02 -16.94
N ASN A 56 13.46 -29.17 -16.32
CA ASN A 56 14.83 -29.64 -16.04
C ASN A 56 15.51 -30.34 -17.22
N LEU A 57 14.84 -30.52 -18.37
CA LEU A 57 15.49 -31.08 -19.55
C LEU A 57 16.44 -30.04 -20.17
N PRO A 58 17.62 -30.44 -20.69
CA PRO A 58 18.53 -29.51 -21.37
C PRO A 58 17.90 -28.77 -22.55
N ARG A 59 16.91 -29.41 -23.20
CA ARG A 59 16.01 -28.84 -24.20
C ARG A 59 14.67 -29.56 -24.09
N SER A 60 13.58 -28.82 -24.05
CA SER A 60 12.22 -29.37 -24.08
C SER A 60 11.32 -28.57 -25.02
N SER A 61 10.22 -29.19 -25.38
CA SER A 61 9.06 -28.59 -26.01
C SER A 61 7.80 -29.26 -25.48
N TRP A 62 6.63 -28.71 -25.81
CA TRP A 62 5.35 -29.38 -25.51
C TRP A 62 5.24 -30.81 -26.08
N GLU A 63 5.96 -31.17 -27.15
CA GLU A 63 5.97 -32.54 -27.69
C GLU A 63 6.63 -33.56 -26.76
N ASP A 64 7.50 -33.11 -25.85
CA ASP A 64 8.18 -33.96 -24.87
C ASP A 64 7.29 -34.30 -23.67
N TYR A 65 6.11 -33.65 -23.55
CA TYR A 65 5.16 -33.90 -22.47
C TYR A 65 4.60 -35.33 -22.57
N ASN A 66 4.56 -36.03 -21.43
CA ASN A 66 4.03 -37.38 -21.34
C ASN A 66 2.52 -37.40 -21.65
N LYS A 67 2.19 -37.91 -22.84
CA LYS A 67 0.81 -37.97 -23.35
C LYS A 67 -0.13 -38.81 -22.50
N ASP A 68 0.39 -39.79 -21.75
CA ASP A 68 -0.41 -40.63 -20.87
C ASP A 68 -0.96 -39.85 -19.66
N LEU A 69 -0.38 -38.68 -19.35
CA LEU A 69 -0.85 -37.78 -18.30
C LEU A 69 -1.86 -36.74 -18.79
N ILE A 70 -2.07 -36.60 -20.11
CA ILE A 70 -3.05 -35.68 -20.68
C ILE A 70 -4.43 -36.30 -20.53
N SER A 71 -5.38 -35.57 -19.94
CA SER A 71 -6.73 -36.12 -19.75
C SER A 71 -7.45 -36.41 -21.08
N GLN A 72 -8.52 -37.20 -20.99
CA GLN A 72 -9.29 -37.65 -22.14
C GLN A 72 -9.71 -36.46 -23.03
N GLY A 73 -9.45 -36.60 -24.33
CA GLY A 73 -9.80 -35.62 -25.35
C GLY A 73 -8.81 -34.48 -25.51
N GLY A 74 -7.80 -34.35 -24.64
CA GLY A 74 -6.69 -33.41 -24.77
C GLY A 74 -5.62 -33.84 -25.77
N GLY A 75 -4.60 -32.99 -25.94
CA GLY A 75 -3.45 -33.29 -26.77
C GLY A 75 -2.54 -32.09 -27.02
N ILE A 76 -1.48 -32.34 -27.78
CA ILE A 76 -0.54 -31.33 -28.27
C ILE A 76 -0.77 -31.18 -29.77
N PHE A 77 -1.04 -29.96 -30.21
CA PHE A 77 -1.38 -29.65 -31.59
C PHE A 77 -0.36 -28.70 -32.21
N SER A 78 -0.05 -28.88 -33.50
CA SER A 78 0.84 -27.97 -34.21
C SER A 78 0.11 -26.68 -34.61
N ARG A 79 0.73 -25.52 -34.36
CA ARG A 79 0.26 -24.22 -34.88
C ARG A 79 0.32 -24.10 -36.40
N ARG A 80 1.03 -25.02 -37.08
CA ARG A 80 1.10 -25.08 -38.54
C ARG A 80 -0.05 -25.89 -39.16
N ALA A 81 -0.89 -26.53 -38.35
CA ALA A 81 -2.05 -27.26 -38.85
C ALA A 81 -3.04 -26.32 -39.56
N LYS A 82 -3.69 -26.81 -40.62
CA LYS A 82 -4.77 -26.05 -41.28
C LYS A 82 -6.04 -25.98 -40.42
N SER A 83 -6.30 -27.04 -39.66
CA SER A 83 -7.44 -27.18 -38.77
C SER A 83 -7.13 -28.21 -37.69
N ILE A 84 -7.65 -27.99 -36.49
CA ILE A 84 -7.55 -28.85 -35.32
C ILE A 84 -8.97 -29.33 -34.98
N SER A 85 -9.19 -30.64 -34.98
CA SER A 85 -10.45 -31.24 -34.55
C SER A 85 -10.64 -31.07 -33.05
N LEU A 86 -11.81 -30.60 -32.63
CA LEU A 86 -12.15 -30.41 -31.22
C LEU A 86 -12.94 -31.63 -30.74
N THR A 87 -12.41 -32.29 -29.72
CA THR A 87 -13.11 -33.36 -29.00
C THR A 87 -14.26 -32.79 -28.18
N PRO A 88 -15.26 -33.60 -27.78
CA PRO A 88 -16.34 -33.16 -26.91
C PRO A 88 -15.84 -32.51 -25.60
N GLU A 89 -14.73 -33.00 -25.06
CA GLU A 89 -14.08 -32.48 -23.85
C GLU A 89 -13.49 -31.08 -24.09
N ILE A 90 -12.76 -30.87 -25.20
CA ILE A 90 -12.24 -29.56 -25.59
C ILE A 90 -13.39 -28.57 -25.89
N GLN A 91 -14.44 -29.03 -26.57
CA GLN A 91 -15.63 -28.22 -26.86
C GLN A 91 -16.29 -27.71 -25.58
N LYS A 92 -16.44 -28.59 -24.58
CA LYS A 92 -16.99 -28.24 -23.27
C LYS A 92 -16.09 -27.24 -22.54
N MET A 93 -14.78 -27.48 -22.52
CA MET A 93 -13.79 -26.59 -21.89
C MET A 93 -13.85 -25.17 -22.47
N LEU A 94 -13.92 -25.04 -23.80
CA LEU A 94 -13.97 -23.76 -24.50
C LEU A 94 -15.37 -23.14 -24.58
N GLY A 95 -16.42 -23.88 -24.20
CA GLY A 95 -17.81 -23.44 -24.35
C GLY A 95 -18.25 -23.27 -25.81
N THR A 96 -17.76 -24.11 -26.73
CA THR A 96 -18.05 -24.01 -28.18
C THR A 96 -18.75 -25.25 -28.74
N LYS A 97 -19.47 -25.09 -29.85
CA LYS A 97 -20.10 -26.18 -30.62
C LYS A 97 -19.36 -26.52 -31.92
N LYS A 98 -18.26 -25.81 -32.23
CA LYS A 98 -17.48 -26.06 -33.45
C LYS A 98 -16.78 -27.43 -33.36
N ALA A 99 -16.85 -28.23 -34.42
CA ALA A 99 -16.17 -29.52 -34.49
C ALA A 99 -14.66 -29.40 -34.80
N SER A 100 -14.22 -28.26 -35.36
CA SER A 100 -12.81 -27.97 -35.62
C SER A 100 -12.56 -26.46 -35.67
N MET A 101 -11.32 -26.04 -35.46
CA MET A 101 -10.88 -24.64 -35.54
C MET A 101 -9.49 -24.53 -36.21
N ALA A 102 -9.23 -23.43 -36.90
CA ALA A 102 -7.85 -23.07 -37.24
C ALA A 102 -7.05 -22.75 -35.97
N PRO A 103 -5.73 -22.96 -35.93
CA PRO A 103 -4.93 -22.73 -34.71
C PRO A 103 -5.07 -21.34 -34.10
N ASN A 104 -5.14 -20.27 -34.92
CA ASN A 104 -5.31 -18.91 -34.41
C ASN A 104 -6.70 -18.68 -33.79
N ASP A 105 -7.75 -19.27 -34.37
CA ASP A 105 -9.10 -19.22 -33.80
C ASP A 105 -9.18 -20.00 -32.47
N LEU A 106 -8.43 -21.10 -32.37
CA LEU A 106 -8.31 -21.89 -31.15
C LEU A 106 -7.59 -21.11 -30.05
N ILE A 107 -6.51 -20.40 -30.38
CA ILE A 107 -5.80 -19.51 -29.43
C ILE A 107 -6.74 -18.40 -28.93
N LYS A 108 -7.51 -17.77 -29.82
CA LYS A 108 -8.54 -16.79 -29.40
C LYS A 108 -9.55 -17.40 -28.44
N ALA A 109 -10.05 -18.60 -28.75
CA ALA A 109 -10.99 -19.30 -27.88
C ALA A 109 -10.38 -19.64 -26.51
N ILE A 110 -9.09 -20.01 -26.46
CA ILE A 110 -8.34 -20.25 -25.22
C ILE A 110 -8.21 -18.96 -24.41
N LEU A 111 -7.80 -17.85 -25.03
CA LEU A 111 -7.67 -16.55 -24.35
C LEU A 111 -9.01 -16.04 -23.79
N SER A 112 -10.14 -16.35 -24.45
CA SER A 112 -11.48 -15.93 -24.01
C SER A 112 -12.20 -16.95 -23.11
N MET A 113 -11.55 -18.05 -22.71
CA MET A 113 -12.17 -19.06 -21.85
C MET A 113 -12.14 -18.68 -20.37
N GLN A 114 -13.05 -19.23 -19.58
CA GLN A 114 -13.09 -18.98 -18.14
C GLN A 114 -12.00 -19.80 -17.44
N VAL A 115 -11.06 -19.13 -16.78
CA VAL A 115 -10.02 -19.74 -15.95
C VAL A 115 -9.70 -18.87 -14.75
N ASP A 116 -9.03 -19.44 -13.74
CA ASP A 116 -8.59 -18.66 -12.59
C ASP A 116 -7.37 -17.78 -12.95
N LEU A 117 -6.39 -18.30 -13.71
CA LEU A 117 -5.15 -17.60 -14.06
C LEU A 117 -4.87 -17.62 -15.57
N LEU A 118 -4.51 -16.47 -16.14
CA LEU A 118 -3.72 -16.36 -17.37
C LEU A 118 -2.28 -15.96 -16.99
N TRP A 119 -1.31 -16.81 -17.29
CA TRP A 119 0.11 -16.50 -17.11
C TRP A 119 0.76 -16.18 -18.47
N ASN A 120 1.18 -14.93 -18.64
CA ASN A 120 1.98 -14.56 -19.80
C ASN A 120 3.47 -14.67 -19.48
N GLY A 121 4.08 -15.80 -19.87
CA GLY A 121 5.54 -16.00 -19.82
C GLY A 121 6.21 -15.94 -21.19
N GLY A 122 5.51 -15.41 -22.20
CA GLY A 122 5.94 -15.40 -23.60
C GLY A 122 6.20 -13.99 -24.13
N ILE A 123 6.46 -13.92 -25.43
CA ILE A 123 6.71 -12.66 -26.14
C ILE A 123 5.53 -12.37 -27.07
N GLY A 124 4.96 -11.17 -26.95
CA GLY A 124 3.92 -10.67 -27.84
C GLY A 124 2.74 -10.06 -27.08
N THR A 125 1.94 -9.27 -27.80
CA THR A 125 0.77 -8.60 -27.24
C THR A 125 -0.50 -9.31 -27.67
N TYR A 126 -1.12 -10.02 -26.74
CA TYR A 126 -2.27 -10.91 -26.92
C TYR A 126 -3.61 -10.25 -26.62
N VAL A 127 -3.61 -9.13 -25.89
CA VAL A 127 -4.82 -8.40 -25.52
C VAL A 127 -4.64 -6.91 -25.78
N LYS A 128 -5.64 -6.29 -26.42
CA LYS A 128 -5.74 -4.84 -26.61
C LYS A 128 -7.09 -4.30 -26.13
N SER A 129 -7.29 -2.99 -26.09
CA SER A 129 -8.64 -2.43 -25.97
C SER A 129 -9.43 -2.61 -27.27
N SER A 130 -10.75 -2.67 -27.16
CA SER A 130 -11.65 -2.56 -28.30
C SER A 130 -11.57 -1.20 -29.04
N ASN A 131 -11.01 -0.17 -28.39
CA ASN A 131 -10.77 1.15 -28.99
C ASN A 131 -9.45 1.23 -29.77
N GLU A 132 -8.59 0.23 -29.66
CA GLU A 132 -7.33 0.15 -30.42
C GLU A 132 -7.53 -0.70 -31.68
N THR A 133 -6.92 -0.30 -32.79
CA THR A 133 -6.78 -1.18 -33.94
C THR A 133 -5.62 -2.14 -33.73
N HIS A 134 -5.61 -3.26 -34.46
CA HIS A 134 -4.45 -4.16 -34.40
C HIS A 134 -3.14 -3.47 -34.83
N THR A 135 -3.23 -2.53 -35.77
CA THR A 135 -2.08 -1.77 -36.29
C THR A 135 -1.45 -0.89 -35.21
N ASP A 136 -2.24 -0.31 -34.30
CA ASP A 136 -1.76 0.60 -33.26
C ASP A 136 -0.83 -0.10 -32.25
N VAL A 137 -1.04 -1.41 -32.03
CA VAL A 137 -0.27 -2.21 -31.06
C VAL A 137 1.18 -2.45 -31.49
N GLY A 138 1.48 -2.38 -32.80
CA GLY A 138 2.83 -2.59 -33.34
C GLY A 138 3.32 -4.05 -33.42
N ASP A 139 2.60 -5.02 -32.84
CA ASP A 139 2.92 -6.45 -32.89
C ASP A 139 2.14 -7.21 -33.97
N ARG A 140 2.59 -7.10 -35.23
CA ARG A 140 1.90 -7.72 -36.37
C ARG A 140 1.83 -9.26 -36.31
N ALA A 141 2.74 -9.90 -35.58
CA ALA A 141 2.79 -11.36 -35.52
C ALA A 141 1.58 -11.95 -34.77
N ASN A 142 1.02 -11.18 -33.84
CA ASN A 142 -0.11 -11.62 -33.01
C ASN A 142 -1.46 -11.00 -33.41
N ASP A 143 -1.53 -10.13 -34.42
CA ASP A 143 -2.79 -9.49 -34.88
C ASP A 143 -3.94 -10.48 -35.08
N VAL A 144 -3.65 -11.59 -35.75
CA VAL A 144 -4.65 -12.61 -36.10
C VAL A 144 -5.17 -13.42 -34.92
N LEU A 145 -4.50 -13.39 -33.77
CA LEU A 145 -4.85 -14.14 -32.56
C LEU A 145 -5.18 -13.25 -31.35
N ARG A 146 -4.91 -11.94 -31.43
CA ARG A 146 -5.18 -10.96 -30.38
C ARG A 146 -6.68 -10.80 -30.13
N ILE A 147 -7.06 -10.64 -28.86
CA ILE A 147 -8.44 -10.38 -28.42
C ILE A 147 -8.58 -8.99 -27.78
N ASP A 148 -9.81 -8.53 -27.58
CA ASP A 148 -10.09 -7.33 -26.80
C ASP A 148 -10.10 -7.65 -25.29
N GLY A 149 -9.75 -6.69 -24.43
CA GLY A 149 -9.73 -6.84 -22.97
C GLY A 149 -11.08 -7.21 -22.39
N ARG A 150 -12.17 -6.71 -22.99
CA ARG A 150 -13.55 -7.09 -22.62
C ARG A 150 -13.90 -8.56 -22.90
N ASP A 151 -13.14 -9.24 -23.75
CA ASP A 151 -13.38 -10.64 -24.11
C ASP A 151 -12.56 -11.63 -23.26
N LEU A 152 -11.61 -11.13 -22.47
CA LEU A 152 -10.78 -11.91 -21.57
C LEU A 152 -11.58 -12.29 -20.31
N LYS A 153 -11.59 -13.58 -19.96
CA LYS A 153 -12.39 -14.13 -18.86
C LYS A 153 -11.59 -14.85 -17.78
N ALA A 154 -10.26 -14.72 -17.81
CA ALA A 154 -9.44 -15.10 -16.66
C ALA A 154 -9.87 -14.28 -15.44
N LYS A 155 -9.77 -14.82 -14.22
CA LYS A 155 -10.00 -14.03 -12.99
C LYS A 155 -8.80 -13.15 -12.68
N VAL A 156 -7.60 -13.67 -12.89
CA VAL A 156 -6.32 -13.00 -12.66
C VAL A 156 -5.43 -13.16 -13.90
N VAL A 157 -4.72 -12.11 -14.26
CA VAL A 157 -3.64 -12.13 -15.25
C VAL A 157 -2.34 -11.79 -14.54
N GLY A 158 -1.32 -12.63 -14.74
CA GLY A 158 0.07 -12.32 -14.35
C GLY A 158 0.94 -12.15 -15.59
N GLU A 159 1.63 -11.02 -15.69
CA GLU A 159 2.53 -10.71 -16.81
C GLU A 159 4.00 -10.85 -16.42
N GLY A 160 4.52 -12.09 -16.50
CA GLY A 160 5.95 -12.33 -16.34
C GLY A 160 6.78 -11.82 -17.53
N GLY A 161 6.22 -11.84 -18.74
CA GLY A 161 6.80 -11.24 -19.94
C GLY A 161 6.40 -9.77 -20.12
N ASN A 162 7.14 -9.04 -20.95
CA ASN A 162 6.81 -7.64 -21.28
C ASN A 162 5.68 -7.56 -22.31
N LEU A 163 4.78 -6.58 -22.11
CA LEU A 163 3.74 -6.14 -23.05
C LEU A 163 2.83 -7.27 -23.55
N GLY A 164 2.43 -8.19 -22.65
CA GLY A 164 1.39 -9.19 -22.94
C GLY A 164 0.05 -8.57 -23.29
N MET A 165 -0.21 -7.42 -22.69
CA MET A 165 -1.37 -6.59 -22.91
C MET A 165 -0.93 -5.15 -23.21
N THR A 166 -1.65 -4.44 -24.08
CA THR A 166 -1.56 -2.98 -24.14
C THR A 166 -2.07 -2.36 -22.84
N GLN A 167 -1.65 -1.15 -22.48
CA GLN A 167 -2.17 -0.46 -21.31
C GLN A 167 -3.70 -0.28 -21.35
N LEU A 168 -4.26 0.18 -22.49
CA LEU A 168 -5.71 0.33 -22.64
C LEU A 168 -6.45 -1.01 -22.55
N GLY A 169 -5.87 -2.09 -23.08
CA GLY A 169 -6.39 -3.45 -22.92
C GLY A 169 -6.43 -3.93 -21.46
N ARG A 170 -5.42 -3.59 -20.65
CA ARG A 170 -5.43 -3.88 -19.20
C ARG A 170 -6.55 -3.13 -18.50
N ILE A 171 -6.71 -1.85 -18.82
CA ILE A 171 -7.78 -1.00 -18.25
C ILE A 171 -9.15 -1.55 -18.63
N GLU A 172 -9.37 -1.88 -19.91
CA GLU A 172 -10.64 -2.45 -20.38
C GLU A 172 -10.96 -3.79 -19.68
N TYR A 173 -9.98 -4.68 -19.54
CA TYR A 173 -10.14 -5.92 -18.80
C TYR A 173 -10.43 -5.70 -17.30
N ALA A 174 -9.71 -4.78 -16.65
CA ALA A 174 -9.92 -4.44 -15.25
C ALA A 174 -11.33 -3.88 -14.99
N LEU A 175 -11.86 -3.05 -15.90
CA LEU A 175 -13.23 -2.52 -15.83
C LEU A 175 -14.30 -3.61 -15.96
N THR A 176 -13.97 -4.79 -16.49
CA THR A 176 -14.88 -5.96 -16.50
C THR A 176 -14.80 -6.82 -15.23
N GLY A 177 -13.99 -6.42 -14.23
CA GLY A 177 -13.80 -7.14 -12.97
C GLY A 177 -12.60 -8.10 -12.95
N GLY A 178 -11.78 -8.08 -14.01
CA GLY A 178 -10.52 -8.81 -14.06
C GLY A 178 -9.44 -8.19 -13.17
N ARG A 179 -8.53 -9.01 -12.63
CA ARG A 179 -7.39 -8.53 -11.82
C ARG A 179 -6.09 -8.62 -12.62
N VAL A 180 -5.46 -7.47 -12.85
CA VAL A 180 -4.19 -7.36 -13.57
C VAL A 180 -3.43 -6.13 -13.09
N ASN A 181 -2.11 -6.22 -12.97
CA ASN A 181 -1.25 -5.04 -12.80
C ASN A 181 -0.66 -4.66 -14.15
N THR A 182 0.25 -3.69 -14.19
CA THR A 182 1.15 -3.55 -15.34
C THR A 182 2.26 -4.60 -15.28
N ASP A 183 2.81 -4.95 -16.44
CA ASP A 183 3.94 -5.87 -16.56
C ASP A 183 5.14 -5.45 -15.70
N PHE A 184 5.49 -4.16 -15.68
CA PHE A 184 6.59 -3.65 -14.86
C PHE A 184 6.38 -3.76 -13.35
N VAL A 185 5.16 -4.09 -12.88
CA VAL A 185 4.89 -4.48 -11.49
C VAL A 185 5.08 -5.99 -11.33
N ASP A 186 4.50 -6.78 -12.23
CA ASP A 186 4.51 -8.25 -12.12
C ASP A 186 5.89 -8.88 -12.43
N ASN A 187 6.71 -8.24 -13.27
CA ASN A 187 8.02 -8.73 -13.69
C ASN A 187 9.21 -7.93 -13.13
N VAL A 188 8.96 -7.09 -12.12
CA VAL A 188 9.94 -6.16 -11.53
C VAL A 188 11.20 -6.86 -11.01
N GLY A 189 11.10 -8.12 -10.60
CA GLY A 189 12.17 -8.85 -9.93
C GLY A 189 13.47 -8.94 -10.74
N GLY A 190 13.40 -8.97 -12.07
CA GLY A 190 14.62 -8.99 -12.90
C GLY A 190 15.44 -7.70 -12.79
N VAL A 191 14.78 -6.56 -12.74
CA VAL A 191 15.43 -5.25 -12.59
C VAL A 191 15.94 -5.09 -11.16
N ASP A 192 15.13 -5.45 -10.17
CA ASP A 192 15.46 -5.30 -8.76
C ASP A 192 16.63 -6.21 -8.31
N CYS A 193 16.67 -7.46 -8.81
CA CYS A 193 17.83 -8.34 -8.65
C CYS A 193 19.11 -7.69 -9.19
N SER A 194 19.03 -7.06 -10.37
CA SER A 194 20.18 -6.39 -10.98
C SER A 194 20.65 -5.19 -10.16
N ASP A 195 19.73 -4.38 -9.64
CA ASP A 195 20.05 -3.22 -8.80
C ASP A 195 20.77 -3.66 -7.51
N ASN A 196 20.24 -4.67 -6.83
CA ASN A 196 20.87 -5.28 -5.65
C ASN A 196 22.26 -5.84 -5.97
N GLU A 197 22.38 -6.62 -7.05
CA GLU A 197 23.65 -7.23 -7.44
C GLU A 197 24.72 -6.17 -7.76
N VAL A 198 24.35 -5.09 -8.48
CA VAL A 198 25.26 -3.99 -8.81
C VAL A 198 25.74 -3.27 -7.55
N ASN A 199 24.83 -2.94 -6.63
CA ASN A 199 25.18 -2.27 -5.38
C ASN A 199 26.10 -3.14 -4.51
N ILE A 200 25.81 -4.45 -4.41
CA ILE A 200 26.67 -5.41 -3.72
C ILE A 200 28.06 -5.48 -4.38
N LYS A 201 28.13 -5.53 -5.72
CA LYS A 201 29.41 -5.58 -6.46
C LYS A 201 30.23 -4.31 -6.23
N ILE A 202 29.61 -3.14 -6.23
CA ILE A 202 30.27 -1.86 -5.94
C ILE A 202 30.88 -1.90 -4.54
N PHE A 203 30.09 -2.29 -3.53
CA PHE A 203 30.56 -2.43 -2.16
C PHE A 203 31.77 -3.38 -2.04
N LEU A 204 31.62 -4.60 -2.56
CA LEU A 204 32.66 -5.62 -2.49
C LEU A 204 33.93 -5.26 -3.26
N ASN A 205 33.81 -4.57 -4.40
CA ASN A 205 34.97 -4.07 -5.14
C ASN A 205 35.77 -3.02 -4.35
N GLY A 206 35.09 -2.22 -3.51
CA GLY A 206 35.75 -1.33 -2.55
C GLY A 206 36.64 -2.10 -1.56
N LEU A 207 36.12 -3.18 -0.96
CA LEU A 207 36.89 -4.03 -0.05
C LEU A 207 38.09 -4.70 -0.73
N VAL A 208 37.92 -5.14 -1.98
CA VAL A 208 39.03 -5.70 -2.77
C VAL A 208 40.11 -4.65 -3.03
N SER A 209 39.70 -3.43 -3.38
CA SER A 209 40.62 -2.33 -3.67
C SER A 209 41.41 -1.89 -2.43
N ASN A 210 40.79 -1.99 -1.24
CA ASN A 210 41.43 -1.70 0.04
C ASN A 210 42.33 -2.84 0.57
N GLY A 211 42.30 -4.01 -0.08
CA GLY A 211 43.07 -5.18 0.31
C GLY A 211 42.41 -6.07 1.38
N ASP A 212 41.18 -5.76 1.78
CA ASP A 212 40.42 -6.53 2.77
C ASP A 212 39.91 -7.87 2.21
N LEU A 213 39.73 -7.96 0.89
CA LEU A 213 39.32 -9.18 0.18
C LEU A 213 40.13 -9.45 -1.08
N THR A 214 40.34 -10.72 -1.40
CA THR A 214 40.76 -11.14 -2.73
C THR A 214 39.55 -11.28 -3.66
N VAL A 215 39.78 -11.19 -4.98
CA VAL A 215 38.73 -11.42 -6.00
C VAL A 215 38.04 -12.79 -5.83
N LYS A 216 38.80 -13.82 -5.43
CA LYS A 216 38.26 -15.16 -5.20
C LYS A 216 37.29 -15.17 -4.02
N GLN A 217 37.69 -14.57 -2.89
CA GLN A 217 36.81 -14.45 -1.72
C GLN A 217 35.58 -13.59 -2.03
N ARG A 218 35.75 -12.51 -2.80
CA ARG A 218 34.63 -11.68 -3.25
C ARG A 218 33.58 -12.49 -3.97
N ASN A 219 33.97 -13.29 -4.97
CA ASN A 219 33.03 -14.08 -5.74
C ASN A 219 32.30 -15.12 -4.86
N GLN A 220 32.99 -15.73 -3.90
CA GLN A 220 32.38 -16.67 -2.96
C GLN A 220 31.35 -15.98 -2.05
N VAL A 221 31.64 -14.76 -1.57
CA VAL A 221 30.68 -13.98 -0.78
C VAL A 221 29.47 -13.60 -1.63
N LEU A 222 29.68 -13.13 -2.85
CA LEU A 222 28.60 -12.78 -3.78
C LEU A 222 27.65 -13.96 -4.03
N GLU A 223 28.20 -15.12 -4.38
CA GLU A 223 27.43 -16.35 -4.62
C GLU A 223 26.68 -16.80 -3.36
N SER A 224 27.27 -16.65 -2.17
CA SER A 224 26.62 -17.08 -0.91
C SER A 224 25.36 -16.29 -0.52
N MET A 225 25.07 -15.17 -1.20
CA MET A 225 23.93 -14.29 -0.89
C MET A 225 22.77 -14.43 -1.88
N GLU A 226 22.88 -15.29 -2.90
CA GLU A 226 21.88 -15.44 -3.97
C GLU A 226 20.46 -15.63 -3.42
N ASP A 227 20.27 -16.59 -2.51
CA ASP A 227 18.97 -16.88 -1.91
C ASP A 227 18.41 -15.67 -1.12
N GLU A 228 19.25 -14.99 -0.33
CA GLU A 228 18.81 -13.84 0.48
C GLU A 228 18.45 -12.64 -0.39
N VAL A 229 19.18 -12.41 -1.50
CA VAL A 229 18.81 -11.37 -2.48
C VAL A 229 17.47 -11.70 -3.12
N GLY A 230 17.21 -12.98 -3.43
CA GLY A 230 15.90 -13.43 -3.91
C GLY A 230 14.76 -13.07 -2.95
N GLU A 231 14.92 -13.33 -1.66
CA GLU A 231 13.91 -12.97 -0.65
C GLU A 231 13.70 -11.46 -0.51
N ILE A 232 14.77 -10.65 -0.57
CA ILE A 232 14.68 -9.18 -0.55
C ILE A 232 13.84 -8.67 -1.73
N VAL A 233 14.11 -9.16 -2.93
CA VAL A 233 13.41 -8.77 -4.15
C VAL A 233 11.94 -9.20 -4.12
N LEU A 234 11.65 -10.38 -3.57
CA LEU A 234 10.27 -10.86 -3.41
C LEU A 234 9.48 -10.00 -2.42
N ASP A 235 10.08 -9.59 -1.29
CA ASP A 235 9.45 -8.70 -0.31
C ASP A 235 9.15 -7.31 -0.91
N ASP A 236 10.10 -6.75 -1.68
CA ASP A 236 9.92 -5.46 -2.35
C ASP A 236 8.79 -5.50 -3.41
N ALA A 237 8.75 -6.56 -4.23
CA ALA A 237 7.69 -6.77 -5.21
C ALA A 237 6.31 -6.96 -4.55
N TYR A 238 6.27 -7.74 -3.47
CA TYR A 238 5.05 -7.97 -2.69
C TYR A 238 4.50 -6.66 -2.11
N CYS A 239 5.34 -5.87 -1.44
CA CYS A 239 4.95 -4.62 -0.81
C CYS A 239 4.44 -3.58 -1.82
N GLN A 240 4.99 -3.56 -3.03
CA GLN A 240 4.52 -2.67 -4.10
C GLN A 240 3.12 -3.08 -4.60
N ALA A 241 2.89 -4.38 -4.83
CA ALA A 241 1.58 -4.90 -5.22
C ALA A 241 0.52 -4.75 -4.11
N GLU A 242 0.92 -4.91 -2.85
CA GLU A 242 0.09 -4.63 -1.67
C GLU A 242 -0.37 -3.17 -1.67
N SER A 243 0.54 -2.23 -1.90
CA SER A 243 0.21 -0.81 -1.90
C SER A 243 -0.87 -0.44 -2.93
N ILE A 244 -0.78 -1.02 -4.13
CA ILE A 244 -1.80 -0.88 -5.19
C ILE A 244 -3.13 -1.48 -4.72
N SER A 245 -3.12 -2.67 -4.12
CA SER A 245 -4.34 -3.35 -3.65
C SER A 245 -5.05 -2.58 -2.54
N VAL A 246 -4.31 -2.05 -1.56
CA VAL A 246 -4.87 -1.22 -0.49
C VAL A 246 -5.48 0.06 -1.05
N THR A 247 -4.84 0.68 -2.05
CA THR A 247 -5.37 1.89 -2.70
C THR A 247 -6.60 1.59 -3.55
N GLU A 248 -6.62 0.49 -4.31
CA GLU A 248 -7.78 0.03 -5.08
C GLU A 248 -8.98 -0.25 -4.17
N HIS A 249 -8.75 -0.86 -3.00
CA HIS A 249 -9.80 -1.22 -2.05
C HIS A 249 -10.61 0.00 -1.55
N GLN A 250 -10.00 1.18 -1.48
CA GLN A 250 -10.68 2.42 -1.10
C GLN A 250 -11.62 2.97 -2.19
N GLY A 251 -11.52 2.46 -3.42
CA GLY A 251 -12.41 2.76 -4.53
C GLY A 251 -12.53 4.26 -4.84
N VAL A 252 -13.77 4.73 -5.00
CA VAL A 252 -14.08 6.10 -5.44
C VAL A 252 -13.64 7.20 -4.45
N GLY A 253 -13.45 6.86 -3.17
CA GLY A 253 -13.13 7.83 -2.12
C GLY A 253 -11.82 8.59 -2.33
N LEU A 254 -10.91 8.06 -3.16
CA LEU A 254 -9.59 8.64 -3.43
C LEU A 254 -9.48 9.32 -4.81
N VAL A 255 -10.48 9.20 -5.69
CA VAL A 255 -10.39 9.64 -7.10
C VAL A 255 -10.00 11.12 -7.20
N LYS A 256 -10.66 11.99 -6.45
CA LYS A 256 -10.35 13.44 -6.45
C LYS A 256 -8.94 13.75 -5.98
N GLU A 257 -8.43 12.99 -5.01
CA GLU A 257 -7.06 13.13 -4.50
C GLU A 257 -6.03 12.60 -5.51
N GLN A 258 -6.38 11.56 -6.27
CA GLN A 258 -5.56 11.00 -7.34
C GLN A 258 -5.52 11.93 -8.57
N ILE A 259 -6.63 12.55 -8.96
CA ILE A 259 -6.68 13.58 -10.00
C ILE A 259 -5.72 14.72 -9.66
N ARG A 260 -5.73 15.18 -8.40
CA ARG A 260 -4.83 16.24 -7.95
C ARG A 260 -3.36 15.83 -8.00
N PHE A 261 -3.06 14.58 -7.64
CA PHE A 261 -1.72 14.03 -7.76
C PHE A 261 -1.26 13.99 -9.22
N ILE A 262 -2.12 13.54 -10.15
CA ILE A 262 -1.88 13.59 -11.60
C ILE A 262 -1.55 15.01 -12.04
N HIS A 263 -2.37 16.00 -11.69
CA HIS A 263 -2.12 17.41 -12.03
C HIS A 263 -0.80 17.92 -11.48
N THR A 264 -0.41 17.49 -10.28
CA THR A 264 0.86 17.90 -9.66
C THR A 264 2.04 17.34 -10.45
N MET A 265 1.98 16.07 -10.83
CA MET A 265 3.03 15.41 -11.62
C MET A 265 3.15 15.99 -13.03
N GLU A 266 2.03 16.31 -13.68
CA GLU A 266 2.02 16.97 -14.98
C GLU A 266 2.57 18.39 -14.92
N LYS A 267 2.16 19.18 -13.91
CA LYS A 267 2.65 20.55 -13.73
C LYS A 267 4.15 20.58 -13.47
N ALA A 268 4.68 19.57 -12.79
CA ALA A 268 6.11 19.40 -12.56
C ALA A 268 6.87 18.84 -13.77
N GLY A 269 6.16 18.37 -14.81
CA GLY A 269 6.76 17.80 -16.02
C GLY A 269 7.18 16.34 -15.90
N TYR A 270 6.77 15.65 -14.84
CA TYR A 270 7.11 14.24 -14.61
C TYR A 270 6.15 13.28 -15.29
N LEU A 271 4.89 13.65 -15.47
CA LEU A 271 3.86 12.80 -16.05
C LEU A 271 3.29 13.42 -17.33
N ASP A 272 3.14 12.60 -18.37
CA ASP A 272 2.28 12.89 -19.53
C ASP A 272 1.13 11.88 -19.51
N ARG A 273 -0.07 12.32 -19.13
CA ARG A 273 -1.22 11.42 -18.99
C ARG A 273 -1.62 10.77 -20.33
N GLY A 274 -1.38 11.46 -21.45
CA GLY A 274 -1.72 10.96 -22.78
C GLY A 274 -0.80 9.84 -23.21
N LEU A 275 0.50 9.95 -22.90
CA LEU A 275 1.50 8.90 -23.14
C LEU A 275 1.21 7.65 -22.28
N GLU A 276 0.83 7.86 -21.02
CA GLU A 276 0.60 6.78 -20.06
C GLU A 276 -0.83 6.21 -20.07
N TYR A 277 -1.68 6.70 -20.98
CA TYR A 277 -3.08 6.29 -21.13
C TYR A 277 -3.91 6.47 -19.84
N ILE A 278 -3.57 7.47 -19.02
CA ILE A 278 -4.34 7.86 -17.85
C ILE A 278 -5.52 8.74 -18.31
N PRO A 279 -6.78 8.43 -17.93
CA PRO A 279 -7.93 9.17 -18.42
C PRO A 279 -7.93 10.66 -18.02
N ASP A 280 -8.65 11.47 -18.79
CA ASP A 280 -8.90 12.87 -18.46
C ASP A 280 -9.82 13.03 -17.23
N ASP A 281 -9.86 14.24 -16.69
CA ASP A 281 -10.66 14.55 -15.49
C ASP A 281 -12.15 14.25 -15.70
N GLU A 282 -12.70 14.51 -16.90
CA GLU A 282 -14.11 14.25 -17.21
C GLU A 282 -14.42 12.75 -17.15
N THR A 283 -13.57 11.92 -17.74
CA THR A 283 -13.70 10.47 -17.71
C THR A 283 -13.57 9.92 -16.30
N LEU A 284 -12.59 10.40 -15.51
CA LEU A 284 -12.40 9.95 -14.13
C LEU A 284 -13.59 10.32 -13.23
N LEU A 285 -14.13 11.54 -13.37
CA LEU A 285 -15.29 11.98 -12.59
C LEU A 285 -16.58 11.28 -13.02
N GLU A 286 -16.73 10.92 -14.30
CA GLU A 286 -17.87 10.12 -14.75
C GLU A 286 -17.80 8.69 -14.22
N ARG A 287 -16.61 8.06 -14.22
CA ARG A 287 -16.38 6.77 -13.57
C ARG A 287 -16.67 6.83 -12.07
N GLU A 288 -16.23 7.89 -11.38
CA GLU A 288 -16.50 8.09 -9.94
C GLU A 288 -18.01 8.05 -9.65
N LYS A 289 -18.82 8.76 -10.46
CA LYS A 289 -20.30 8.76 -10.32
C LYS A 289 -20.93 7.39 -10.55
N GLN A 290 -20.27 6.53 -11.33
CA GLN A 290 -20.68 5.15 -11.60
C GLN A 290 -20.16 4.16 -10.53
N GLY A 291 -19.49 4.65 -9.48
CA GLY A 291 -18.93 3.81 -8.43
C GLY A 291 -17.58 3.18 -8.80
N GLN A 292 -16.91 3.69 -9.83
CA GLN A 292 -15.64 3.15 -10.35
C GLN A 292 -14.49 4.13 -10.05
N GLY A 293 -13.48 3.65 -9.33
CA GLY A 293 -12.22 4.37 -9.12
C GLY A 293 -11.22 4.17 -10.26
N LEU A 294 -9.97 4.59 -10.02
CA LEU A 294 -8.86 4.18 -10.90
C LEU A 294 -8.67 2.66 -10.79
N THR A 295 -8.41 2.03 -11.94
CA THR A 295 -8.10 0.61 -12.07
C THR A 295 -6.67 0.31 -11.61
N ARG A 296 -6.36 -0.95 -11.29
CA ARG A 296 -4.99 -1.35 -10.89
C ARG A 296 -3.90 -0.97 -11.91
N PRO A 297 -4.09 -1.11 -13.23
CA PRO A 297 -3.10 -0.65 -14.21
C PRO A 297 -2.85 0.86 -14.16
N GLU A 298 -3.90 1.66 -13.94
CA GLU A 298 -3.78 3.12 -13.79
C GLU A 298 -3.06 3.46 -12.47
N LEU A 299 -3.39 2.77 -11.37
CA LEU A 299 -2.71 2.93 -10.08
C LEU A 299 -1.23 2.52 -10.14
N SER A 300 -0.90 1.47 -10.90
CA SER A 300 0.47 0.97 -11.08
C SER A 300 1.37 2.05 -11.70
N VAL A 301 0.85 2.78 -12.68
CA VAL A 301 1.53 3.95 -13.27
C VAL A 301 1.74 5.02 -12.21
N LEU A 302 0.71 5.44 -11.48
CA LEU A 302 0.84 6.49 -10.46
C LEU A 302 1.83 6.12 -9.35
N VAL A 303 1.88 4.86 -8.94
CA VAL A 303 2.85 4.34 -7.98
C VAL A 303 4.28 4.41 -8.53
N ALA A 304 4.49 4.01 -9.78
CA ALA A 304 5.81 4.08 -10.42
C ALA A 304 6.33 5.52 -10.49
N TYR A 305 5.52 6.46 -10.99
CA TYR A 305 5.90 7.88 -11.08
C TYR A 305 6.12 8.51 -9.70
N GLY A 306 5.22 8.25 -8.74
CA GLY A 306 5.38 8.76 -7.37
C GLY A 306 6.66 8.28 -6.69
N LYS A 307 7.00 6.99 -6.89
CA LYS A 307 8.24 6.39 -6.39
C LYS A 307 9.48 6.97 -7.09
N MET A 308 9.46 7.11 -8.41
CA MET A 308 10.57 7.68 -9.19
C MET A 308 10.92 9.09 -8.73
N VAL A 309 9.94 9.99 -8.68
CA VAL A 309 10.15 11.38 -8.26
C VAL A 309 10.64 11.45 -6.81
N LEU A 310 10.04 10.66 -5.92
CA LEU A 310 10.43 10.66 -4.51
C LEU A 310 11.87 10.15 -4.30
N LYS A 311 12.33 9.17 -5.10
CA LYS A 311 13.73 8.73 -5.05
C LYS A 311 14.67 9.89 -5.35
N GLU A 312 14.44 10.61 -6.43
CA GLU A 312 15.27 11.76 -6.84
C GLU A 312 15.27 12.86 -5.78
N ASP A 313 14.10 13.22 -5.27
CA ASP A 313 13.93 14.28 -4.27
C ASP A 313 14.55 13.95 -2.90
N LEU A 314 14.67 12.66 -2.57
CA LEU A 314 15.29 12.20 -1.31
C LEU A 314 16.81 12.04 -1.39
N VAL A 315 17.43 12.12 -2.57
CA VAL A 315 18.90 12.17 -2.69
C VAL A 315 19.39 13.54 -2.21
N SER A 316 19.57 13.67 -0.90
CA SER A 316 19.97 14.90 -0.22
C SER A 316 20.92 14.61 0.94
N ASP A 317 21.87 15.51 1.16
CA ASP A 317 22.80 15.45 2.30
C ASP A 317 22.05 15.45 3.64
N ASP A 318 20.90 16.12 3.75
CA ASP A 318 20.11 16.15 4.99
C ASP A 318 19.51 14.77 5.32
N ILE A 319 19.15 13.97 4.31
CA ILE A 319 18.66 12.59 4.48
C ILE A 319 19.83 11.64 4.71
N ALA A 320 20.87 11.75 3.87
CA ALA A 320 22.01 10.86 3.94
C ALA A 320 22.77 11.00 5.27
N ASN A 321 22.89 12.21 5.82
CA ASN A 321 23.66 12.45 7.04
C ASN A 321 22.85 12.32 8.35
N ASP A 322 21.54 12.07 8.29
CA ASP A 322 20.75 11.77 9.48
C ASP A 322 21.07 10.37 10.02
N GLU A 323 21.39 10.26 11.32
CA GLU A 323 21.80 9.00 11.96
C GLU A 323 20.72 7.91 11.87
N PHE A 324 19.44 8.28 11.86
CA PHE A 324 18.34 7.32 11.80
C PHE A 324 18.18 6.78 10.38
N HIS A 325 18.14 7.66 9.38
CA HIS A 325 18.03 7.25 7.98
C HIS A 325 19.26 6.47 7.50
N ALA A 326 20.45 6.73 8.05
CA ALA A 326 21.65 5.95 7.76
C ALA A 326 21.48 4.45 8.05
N GLN A 327 20.58 4.04 8.94
CA GLN A 327 20.29 2.63 9.21
C GLN A 327 19.66 1.92 8.01
N GLN A 328 19.00 2.64 7.11
CA GLN A 328 18.43 2.09 5.87
C GLN A 328 19.53 1.50 4.99
N LEU A 329 20.71 2.14 4.93
CA LEU A 329 21.87 1.61 4.20
C LEU A 329 22.28 0.24 4.73
N MET A 330 22.33 0.11 6.05
CA MET A 330 22.67 -1.15 6.71
C MET A 330 21.63 -2.21 6.40
N GLN A 331 20.34 -1.87 6.47
CA GLN A 331 19.24 -2.82 6.25
C GLN A 331 19.08 -3.24 4.78
N TYR A 332 19.49 -2.39 3.84
CA TYR A 332 19.47 -2.67 2.40
C TYR A 332 20.32 -3.88 2.01
N PHE A 333 21.49 -4.06 2.64
CA PHE A 333 22.41 -5.13 2.26
C PHE A 333 22.09 -6.48 2.92
N PRO A 334 22.39 -7.62 2.24
CA PRO A 334 22.24 -8.95 2.82
C PRO A 334 22.99 -9.14 4.15
N THR A 335 22.48 -10.05 5.00
CA THR A 335 23.00 -10.38 6.33
C THR A 335 24.49 -10.71 6.33
N ALA A 336 24.97 -11.41 5.31
CA ALA A 336 26.39 -11.73 5.18
C ALA A 336 27.29 -10.48 5.12
N LEU A 337 26.86 -9.42 4.42
CA LEU A 337 27.60 -8.16 4.39
C LEU A 337 27.46 -7.39 5.69
N ARG A 338 26.23 -7.31 6.23
CA ARG A 338 25.95 -6.59 7.49
C ARG A 338 26.79 -7.11 8.65
N ARG A 339 26.92 -8.43 8.78
CA ARG A 339 27.65 -9.06 9.89
C ARG A 339 29.17 -8.91 9.77
N ASN A 340 29.71 -9.03 8.56
CA ASN A 340 31.14 -9.15 8.36
C ASN A 340 31.83 -7.84 7.97
N TYR A 341 31.10 -6.88 7.38
CA TYR A 341 31.69 -5.69 6.76
C TYR A 341 30.93 -4.38 7.06
N SER A 342 30.08 -4.34 8.09
CA SER A 342 29.29 -3.15 8.47
C SER A 342 30.13 -1.88 8.60
N GLN A 343 31.34 -1.97 9.16
CA GLN A 343 32.25 -0.85 9.36
C GLN A 343 32.68 -0.15 8.06
N HIS A 344 32.53 -0.81 6.90
CA HIS A 344 32.88 -0.24 5.60
C HIS A 344 31.68 0.31 4.84
N MET A 345 30.44 0.04 5.27
CA MET A 345 29.23 0.39 4.52
C MET A 345 29.04 1.89 4.37
N ASP A 346 29.45 2.69 5.38
CA ASP A 346 29.38 4.16 5.30
C ASP A 346 30.26 4.75 4.19
N ASN A 347 31.26 4.00 3.70
CA ASN A 347 32.11 4.41 2.58
C ASN A 347 31.54 4.01 1.21
N HIS A 348 30.31 3.49 1.15
CA HIS A 348 29.70 3.10 -0.12
C HIS A 348 29.56 4.33 -1.05
N PRO A 349 30.04 4.26 -2.30
CA PRO A 349 29.97 5.40 -3.22
C PRO A 349 28.56 5.91 -3.51
N LEU A 350 27.57 5.02 -3.48
CA LEU A 350 26.14 5.32 -3.71
C LEU A 350 25.34 5.37 -2.40
N ARG A 351 25.98 5.75 -1.29
CA ARG A 351 25.34 5.75 0.04
C ARG A 351 24.06 6.58 0.06
N SER A 352 24.10 7.79 -0.49
CA SER A 352 22.94 8.69 -0.51
C SER A 352 21.80 8.13 -1.37
N GLU A 353 22.12 7.58 -2.53
CA GLU A 353 21.16 7.01 -3.47
C GLU A 353 20.49 5.74 -2.93
N ILE A 354 21.24 4.89 -2.22
CA ILE A 354 20.69 3.68 -1.60
C ILE A 354 19.76 4.04 -0.45
N ILE A 355 20.16 4.97 0.43
CA ILE A 355 19.31 5.44 1.55
C ILE A 355 18.02 6.06 0.99
N ALA A 356 18.13 6.95 0.01
CA ALA A 356 16.99 7.60 -0.63
C ALA A 356 16.06 6.56 -1.29
N THR A 357 16.62 5.57 -1.98
CA THR A 357 15.86 4.50 -2.64
C THR A 357 15.11 3.64 -1.63
N ALA A 358 15.78 3.18 -0.57
CA ALA A 358 15.15 2.38 0.47
C ALA A 358 14.03 3.16 1.18
N LEU A 359 14.28 4.43 1.51
CA LEU A 359 13.28 5.28 2.16
C LEU A 359 12.09 5.59 1.25
N ALA A 360 12.33 5.90 -0.04
CA ALA A 360 11.26 6.12 -1.01
C ALA A 360 10.40 4.87 -1.21
N ASN A 361 11.03 3.69 -1.34
CA ASN A 361 10.34 2.40 -1.42
C ASN A 361 9.45 2.20 -0.19
N GLN A 362 10.02 2.37 1.01
CA GLN A 362 9.30 2.22 2.27
C GLN A 362 8.09 3.15 2.36
N MET A 363 8.28 4.45 2.07
CA MET A 363 7.22 5.46 2.12
C MET A 363 6.10 5.16 1.11
N VAL A 364 6.42 4.84 -0.14
CA VAL A 364 5.40 4.58 -1.17
C VAL A 364 4.69 3.25 -0.93
N ASN A 365 5.41 2.22 -0.52
CA ASN A 365 4.83 0.91 -0.20
C ASN A 365 3.87 1.01 0.99
N GLU A 366 4.30 1.70 2.06
CA GLU A 366 3.48 1.82 3.26
C GLU A 366 2.36 2.87 3.14
N MET A 367 2.55 3.96 2.40
CA MET A 367 1.63 5.12 2.40
C MET A 367 0.92 5.43 1.08
N GLY A 368 1.34 4.81 -0.02
CA GLY A 368 0.84 5.11 -1.37
C GLY A 368 1.53 6.31 -2.03
N CYS A 369 1.27 6.48 -3.32
CA CYS A 369 2.01 7.41 -4.19
C CYS A 369 1.85 8.90 -3.86
N ASN A 370 0.69 9.31 -3.34
CA ASN A 370 0.34 10.73 -3.17
C ASN A 370 0.58 11.25 -1.73
N PHE A 371 1.12 10.43 -0.83
CA PHE A 371 1.32 10.79 0.58
C PHE A 371 2.17 12.05 0.77
N VAL A 372 3.34 12.11 0.13
CA VAL A 372 4.28 13.22 0.28
C VAL A 372 3.71 14.50 -0.29
N THR A 373 3.23 14.47 -1.55
CA THR A 373 2.60 15.61 -2.21
C THR A 373 1.47 16.19 -1.38
N ARG A 374 0.62 15.32 -0.82
CA ARG A 374 -0.48 15.74 0.03
C ARG A 374 0.00 16.47 1.29
N LEU A 375 1.02 15.94 1.97
CA LEU A 375 1.56 16.62 3.16
C LEU A 375 2.24 17.95 2.81
N GLN A 376 2.91 18.07 1.67
CA GLN A 376 3.45 19.35 1.21
C GLN A 376 2.34 20.38 1.03
N GLU A 377 1.23 20.01 0.40
CA GLU A 377 0.11 20.91 0.19
C GLU A 377 -0.63 21.26 1.49
N GLU A 378 -0.74 20.30 2.40
CA GLU A 378 -1.44 20.46 3.67
C GLU A 378 -0.63 21.23 4.71
N THR A 379 0.71 21.22 4.65
CA THR A 379 1.59 21.79 5.70
C THR A 379 2.59 22.82 5.21
N GLY A 380 2.89 22.85 3.91
CA GLY A 380 3.98 23.63 3.33
C GLY A 380 5.38 23.08 3.65
N ALA A 381 5.48 21.89 4.27
CA ALA A 381 6.75 21.26 4.60
C ALA A 381 7.51 20.80 3.34
N ASN A 382 8.85 20.80 3.42
CA ASN A 382 9.68 20.18 2.39
C ASN A 382 9.72 18.66 2.57
N ILE A 383 10.30 17.97 1.59
CA ILE A 383 10.30 16.51 1.50
C ILE A 383 11.11 15.87 2.62
N VAL A 384 12.24 16.48 3.01
CA VAL A 384 13.10 15.98 4.10
C VAL A 384 12.34 16.01 5.44
N ASP A 385 11.65 17.11 5.70
CA ASP A 385 10.84 17.26 6.91
C ASP A 385 9.70 16.23 6.97
N ILE A 386 9.06 15.96 5.81
CA ILE A 386 8.00 14.95 5.69
C ILE A 386 8.55 13.54 5.91
N ALA A 387 9.70 13.22 5.33
CA ALA A 387 10.37 11.94 5.51
C ALA A 387 10.77 11.72 6.99
N ASN A 388 11.30 12.75 7.64
CA ASN A 388 11.64 12.71 9.07
C ASN A 388 10.39 12.51 9.94
N ALA A 389 9.30 13.23 9.66
CA ALA A 389 8.06 13.10 10.40
C ALA A 389 7.40 11.73 10.21
N TYR A 390 7.46 11.17 8.99
CA TYR A 390 7.03 9.81 8.69
C TYR A 390 7.83 8.78 9.49
N ALA A 391 9.17 8.83 9.39
CA ALA A 391 10.06 7.88 10.06
C ALA A 391 9.90 7.94 11.59
N ALA A 392 9.85 9.14 12.17
CA ALA A 392 9.62 9.33 13.60
C ALA A 392 8.26 8.77 14.02
N SER A 393 7.18 9.09 13.30
CA SER A 393 5.84 8.59 13.62
C SER A 393 5.76 7.06 13.56
N ARG A 394 6.42 6.46 12.57
CA ARG A 394 6.47 5.02 12.37
C ARG A 394 7.16 4.32 13.55
N GLU A 395 8.25 4.90 14.05
CA GLU A 395 9.05 4.34 15.14
C GLU A 395 8.45 4.60 16.53
N ILE A 396 7.97 5.82 16.79
CA ILE A 396 7.34 6.21 18.06
C ILE A 396 6.17 5.26 18.40
N TYR A 397 5.40 4.86 17.39
CA TYR A 397 4.22 4.00 17.56
C TYR A 397 4.48 2.52 17.20
N GLY A 398 5.69 2.14 16.82
CA GLY A 398 6.02 0.77 16.42
C GLY A 398 5.23 0.26 15.21
N LEU A 399 4.77 1.15 14.32
CA LEU A 399 3.86 0.81 13.22
C LEU A 399 4.52 -0.07 12.15
N GLY A 400 5.86 -0.07 12.06
CA GLY A 400 6.58 -1.02 11.22
C GLY A 400 6.36 -2.48 11.63
N HIS A 401 6.33 -2.76 12.93
CA HIS A 401 6.02 -4.10 13.45
C HIS A 401 4.57 -4.45 13.17
N VAL A 402 3.64 -3.52 13.38
CA VAL A 402 2.21 -3.72 13.10
C VAL A 402 1.98 -4.09 11.64
N LEU A 403 2.59 -3.38 10.69
CA LEU A 403 2.49 -3.70 9.26
C LEU A 403 3.04 -5.08 8.93
N LYS A 404 4.18 -5.45 9.51
CA LYS A 404 4.75 -6.79 9.36
C LYS A 404 3.81 -7.88 9.89
N SER A 405 3.24 -7.69 11.07
CA SER A 405 2.29 -8.64 11.66
C SER A 405 0.99 -8.77 10.85
N ILE A 406 0.56 -7.72 10.14
CA ILE A 406 -0.58 -7.82 9.21
C ILE A 406 -0.22 -8.71 8.03
N ARG A 407 0.96 -8.54 7.42
CA ARG A 407 1.44 -9.35 6.28
C ARG A 407 1.61 -10.83 6.61
N GLU A 408 1.96 -11.14 7.86
CA GLU A 408 2.03 -12.53 8.35
C GLU A 408 0.66 -13.25 8.38
N LEU A 409 -0.46 -12.53 8.15
CA LEU A 409 -1.81 -13.11 8.07
C LEU A 409 -2.19 -13.62 6.68
N ASP A 410 -1.25 -13.62 5.73
CA ASP A 410 -1.49 -14.17 4.40
C ASP A 410 -1.92 -15.64 4.44
N ASN A 411 -3.00 -15.93 3.72
CA ASN A 411 -3.71 -17.23 3.74
C ASN A 411 -4.33 -17.61 5.09
N VAL A 412 -4.36 -16.70 6.07
CA VAL A 412 -5.00 -16.88 7.37
C VAL A 412 -6.25 -16.02 7.48
N SER A 413 -6.13 -14.71 7.27
CA SER A 413 -7.26 -13.78 7.29
C SER A 413 -7.81 -13.48 5.89
N SER A 414 -9.00 -12.87 5.82
CA SER A 414 -9.48 -12.31 4.56
C SER A 414 -8.55 -11.18 4.08
N SER A 415 -8.36 -11.05 2.77
CA SER A 415 -7.58 -9.94 2.19
C SER A 415 -8.24 -8.58 2.47
N GLU A 416 -9.57 -8.55 2.53
CA GLU A 416 -10.35 -7.35 2.90
C GLU A 416 -9.99 -6.87 4.31
N ALA A 417 -9.94 -7.76 5.30
CA ALA A 417 -9.53 -7.39 6.65
C ALA A 417 -8.08 -6.86 6.70
N GLN A 418 -7.15 -7.48 5.96
CA GLN A 418 -5.77 -7.00 5.91
C GLN A 418 -5.69 -5.60 5.30
N TYR A 419 -6.36 -5.35 4.16
CA TYR A 419 -6.35 -4.05 3.50
C TYR A 419 -6.97 -2.95 4.37
N GLU A 420 -8.05 -3.26 5.10
CA GLU A 420 -8.64 -2.34 6.06
C GLU A 420 -7.67 -2.02 7.21
N LEU A 421 -7.01 -3.02 7.81
CA LEU A 421 -6.01 -2.79 8.86
C LEU A 421 -4.86 -1.89 8.36
N ILE A 422 -4.30 -2.16 7.17
CA ILE A 422 -3.25 -1.34 6.57
C ILE A 422 -3.75 0.09 6.31
N TYR A 423 -4.99 0.24 5.84
CA TYR A 423 -5.59 1.55 5.65
C TYR A 423 -5.72 2.34 6.98
N HIS A 424 -6.14 1.67 8.06
CA HIS A 424 -6.18 2.26 9.40
C HIS A 424 -4.79 2.71 9.88
N VAL A 425 -3.75 1.92 9.63
CA VAL A 425 -2.35 2.28 9.92
C VAL A 425 -1.92 3.49 9.07
N ARG A 426 -2.16 3.47 7.75
CA ARG A 426 -1.89 4.60 6.82
C ARG A 426 -2.54 5.89 7.28
N ARG A 427 -3.80 5.82 7.66
CA ARG A 427 -4.56 6.98 8.15
C ARG A 427 -3.93 7.55 9.41
N THR A 428 -3.56 6.70 10.37
CA THR A 428 -2.91 7.12 11.61
C THR A 428 -1.54 7.72 11.35
N LEU A 429 -0.69 7.03 10.58
CA LEU A 429 0.67 7.48 10.29
C LEU A 429 0.68 8.85 9.58
N ARG A 430 -0.26 9.09 8.67
CA ARG A 430 -0.42 10.40 8.02
C ARG A 430 -0.81 11.50 9.00
N ARG A 431 -1.73 11.22 9.93
CA ARG A 431 -2.13 12.21 10.95
C ARG A 431 -0.96 12.53 11.88
N LEU A 432 -0.21 11.52 12.31
CA LEU A 432 0.97 11.69 13.17
C LEU A 432 2.07 12.49 12.48
N ALA A 433 2.40 12.16 11.23
CA ALA A 433 3.39 12.90 10.45
C ALA A 433 2.97 14.36 10.28
N ARG A 434 1.70 14.63 9.97
CA ARG A 434 1.16 16.00 9.91
C ARG A 434 1.27 16.71 11.26
N TRP A 435 0.90 16.05 12.36
CA TRP A 435 0.97 16.61 13.71
C TRP A 435 2.40 17.05 14.05
N LEU A 436 3.40 16.19 13.78
CA LEU A 436 4.82 16.50 14.00
C LEU A 436 5.27 17.70 13.15
N LEU A 437 4.86 17.77 11.89
CA LEU A 437 5.21 18.89 10.99
C LEU A 437 4.65 20.23 11.49
N ARG A 438 3.46 20.21 12.11
CA ARG A 438 2.75 21.41 12.60
C ARG A 438 3.19 21.84 13.99
N ASN A 439 3.57 20.90 14.86
CA ASN A 439 3.88 21.15 16.27
C ASN A 439 5.38 21.15 16.60
N ARG A 440 6.26 20.89 15.63
CA ARG A 440 7.71 20.95 15.85
C ARG A 440 8.21 22.35 16.16
N THR A 441 9.22 22.43 17.02
CA THR A 441 9.99 23.65 17.24
C THR A 441 11.34 23.52 16.53
N GLY A 442 11.48 24.16 15.37
CA GLY A 442 12.72 24.11 14.57
C GLY A 442 12.95 22.79 13.83
N LYS A 443 14.20 22.56 13.38
CA LYS A 443 14.62 21.32 12.73
C LYS A 443 15.02 20.31 13.80
N GLN A 444 14.19 19.28 14.02
CA GLN A 444 14.48 18.16 14.92
C GLN A 444 14.83 16.92 14.09
N SER A 445 15.85 16.16 14.51
CA SER A 445 16.18 14.87 13.90
C SER A 445 15.14 13.81 14.28
N VAL A 446 15.09 12.72 13.51
CA VAL A 446 14.17 11.60 13.78
C VAL A 446 14.40 11.03 15.18
N LYS A 447 15.67 10.82 15.55
CA LYS A 447 16.09 10.33 16.87
C LYS A 447 15.62 11.24 18.01
N ALA A 448 15.75 12.56 17.86
CA ALA A 448 15.30 13.50 18.88
C ALA A 448 13.78 13.44 19.08
N LEU A 449 13.00 13.23 18.00
CA LEU A 449 11.56 13.05 18.10
C LEU A 449 11.19 11.74 18.80
N ILE A 450 11.90 10.65 18.50
CA ILE A 450 11.70 9.34 19.16
C ILE A 450 11.98 9.46 20.66
N GLU A 451 13.14 10.00 21.04
CA GLU A 451 13.53 10.22 22.44
C GLU A 451 12.52 11.10 23.19
N LEU A 452 11.87 12.02 22.48
CA LEU A 452 10.91 12.95 23.06
C LEU A 452 9.54 12.33 23.34
N TYR A 453 9.09 11.37 22.53
CA TYR A 453 7.69 10.93 22.54
C TYR A 453 7.48 9.43 22.77
N GLN A 454 8.43 8.55 22.44
CA GLN A 454 8.20 7.10 22.43
C GLN A 454 7.87 6.56 23.83
N GLY A 455 8.62 6.97 24.86
CA GLY A 455 8.35 6.54 26.25
C GLY A 455 6.95 6.93 26.74
N ASP A 456 6.50 8.14 26.39
CA ASP A 456 5.17 8.64 26.76
C ASP A 456 4.07 7.87 26.02
N VAL A 457 4.26 7.60 24.72
CA VAL A 457 3.31 6.82 23.90
C VAL A 457 3.17 5.39 24.42
N LEU A 458 4.27 4.73 24.80
CA LEU A 458 4.23 3.39 25.40
C LEU A 458 3.45 3.39 26.71
N THR A 459 3.72 4.38 27.57
CA THR A 459 3.03 4.55 28.85
C THR A 459 1.52 4.75 28.66
N ILE A 460 1.10 5.54 27.66
CA ILE A 460 -0.32 5.75 27.34
C ILE A 460 -0.93 4.47 26.78
N THR A 461 -0.21 3.77 25.90
CA THR A 461 -0.67 2.52 25.28
C THR A 461 -1.00 1.46 26.32
N GLU A 462 -0.12 1.24 27.30
CA GLU A 462 -0.33 0.27 28.38
C GLU A 462 -1.54 0.58 29.27
N LYS A 463 -1.92 1.86 29.36
CA LYS A 463 -2.97 2.36 30.27
C LYS A 463 -4.19 2.91 29.53
N LEU A 464 -4.29 2.68 28.23
CA LEU A 464 -5.27 3.32 27.37
C LEU A 464 -6.70 3.01 27.82
N ASP A 465 -7.04 1.72 27.91
CA ASP A 465 -8.40 1.27 28.27
C ASP A 465 -8.79 1.69 29.71
N GLU A 466 -7.82 1.94 30.60
CA GLU A 466 -8.07 2.49 31.95
C GLU A 466 -8.37 4.00 31.94
N ASN A 467 -7.88 4.72 30.93
CA ASN A 467 -8.03 6.17 30.81
C ASN A 467 -9.21 6.58 29.91
N LEU A 468 -9.58 5.72 28.96
CA LEU A 468 -10.73 5.91 28.09
C LEU A 468 -12.06 5.76 28.85
N VAL A 469 -13.10 6.39 28.31
CA VAL A 469 -14.47 6.16 28.77
C VAL A 469 -14.97 4.79 28.27
N ALA A 470 -15.84 4.15 29.05
CA ALA A 470 -16.29 2.77 28.77
C ALA A 470 -16.93 2.61 27.38
N SER A 471 -17.70 3.61 26.92
CA SER A 471 -18.31 3.60 25.59
C SER A 471 -17.29 3.58 24.45
N GLU A 472 -16.15 4.24 24.61
CA GLU A 472 -15.09 4.26 23.60
C GLU A 472 -14.33 2.93 23.56
N VAL A 473 -14.11 2.31 24.72
CA VAL A 473 -13.54 0.96 24.81
C VAL A 473 -14.48 -0.07 24.16
N GLU A 474 -15.79 0.05 24.35
CA GLU A 474 -16.79 -0.79 23.69
C GLU A 474 -16.76 -0.64 22.16
N GLU A 475 -16.63 0.59 21.65
CA GLU A 475 -16.52 0.84 20.21
C GLU A 475 -15.24 0.21 19.61
N HIS A 476 -14.09 0.34 20.28
CA HIS A 476 -12.85 -0.28 19.84
C HIS A 476 -12.93 -1.81 19.84
N ASN A 477 -13.53 -2.38 20.88
CA ASN A 477 -13.75 -3.82 20.97
C ASN A 477 -14.68 -4.32 19.85
N ALA A 478 -15.74 -3.58 19.54
CA ALA A 478 -16.63 -3.92 18.44
C ALA A 478 -15.91 -3.91 17.08
N MET A 479 -15.08 -2.90 16.82
CA MET A 479 -14.26 -2.83 15.61
C MET A 479 -13.24 -3.97 15.53
N ALA A 480 -12.53 -4.24 16.63
CA ALA A 480 -11.58 -5.35 16.69
C ALA A 480 -12.27 -6.70 16.42
N GLN A 481 -13.47 -6.91 16.96
CA GLN A 481 -14.23 -8.14 16.75
C GLN A 481 -14.55 -8.38 15.27
N LEU A 482 -14.88 -7.33 14.50
CA LEU A 482 -15.13 -7.46 13.05
C LEU A 482 -13.92 -8.01 12.27
N TRP A 483 -12.70 -7.67 12.69
CA TRP A 483 -11.49 -8.20 12.09
C TRP A 483 -11.12 -9.59 12.62
N ILE A 484 -11.38 -9.86 13.90
CA ILE A 484 -11.19 -11.18 14.51
C ILE A 484 -12.06 -12.22 13.82
N ASP A 485 -13.32 -11.89 13.54
CA ASP A 485 -14.26 -12.76 12.83
C ASP A 485 -13.81 -13.07 11.39
N GLN A 486 -12.88 -12.27 10.84
CA GLN A 486 -12.27 -12.45 9.53
C GLN A 486 -10.87 -13.09 9.57
N GLY A 487 -10.45 -13.61 10.72
CA GLY A 487 -9.21 -14.38 10.88
C GLY A 487 -8.00 -13.59 11.37
N VAL A 488 -8.18 -12.31 11.75
CA VAL A 488 -7.11 -11.52 12.38
C VAL A 488 -6.94 -11.94 13.83
N ASN A 489 -5.70 -12.08 14.30
CA ASN A 489 -5.48 -12.40 15.71
C ASN A 489 -5.94 -11.25 16.63
N ALA A 490 -6.42 -11.62 17.82
CA ALA A 490 -7.04 -10.66 18.74
C ALA A 490 -6.09 -9.55 19.20
N GLU A 491 -4.81 -9.84 19.40
CA GLU A 491 -3.82 -8.86 19.83
C GLU A 491 -3.66 -7.73 18.80
N LEU A 492 -3.44 -8.11 17.53
CA LEU A 492 -3.29 -7.18 16.43
C LEU A 492 -4.57 -6.38 16.15
N ALA A 493 -5.73 -7.05 16.11
CA ALA A 493 -7.01 -6.39 15.88
C ALA A 493 -7.30 -5.33 16.96
N ASN A 494 -7.06 -5.68 18.23
CA ASN A 494 -7.24 -4.74 19.34
C ASN A 494 -6.26 -3.56 19.26
N SER A 495 -4.99 -3.83 18.96
CA SER A 495 -3.96 -2.80 18.80
C SER A 495 -4.33 -1.79 17.70
N VAL A 496 -4.74 -2.28 16.52
CA VAL A 496 -5.07 -1.40 15.38
C VAL A 496 -6.35 -0.60 15.63
N ALA A 497 -7.37 -1.17 16.27
CA ALA A 497 -8.62 -0.47 16.59
C ALA A 497 -8.37 0.79 17.45
N ARG A 498 -7.42 0.67 18.38
CA ARG A 498 -7.06 1.71 19.36
C ARG A 498 -6.16 2.82 18.82
N LEU A 499 -5.61 2.66 17.61
CA LEU A 499 -4.79 3.71 16.97
C LEU A 499 -5.55 5.03 16.81
N SER A 500 -6.88 4.97 16.66
CA SER A 500 -7.73 6.15 16.51
C SER A 500 -7.69 7.07 17.74
N SER A 501 -7.62 6.50 18.95
CA SER A 501 -7.47 7.22 20.22
C SER A 501 -6.00 7.49 20.56
N LEU A 502 -5.11 6.52 20.29
CA LEU A 502 -3.67 6.65 20.55
C LEU A 502 -3.00 7.77 19.74
N TYR A 503 -3.60 8.20 18.65
CA TYR A 503 -3.15 9.39 17.92
C TYR A 503 -3.00 10.62 18.84
N SER A 504 -3.87 10.79 19.85
CA SER A 504 -3.82 11.93 20.79
C SER A 504 -2.63 11.90 21.75
N ALA A 505 -1.85 10.81 21.77
CA ALA A 505 -0.75 10.65 22.71
C ALA A 505 0.35 11.73 22.56
N LEU A 506 0.57 12.26 21.36
CA LEU A 506 1.52 13.36 21.15
C LEU A 506 1.04 14.68 21.78
N ASP A 507 -0.26 14.98 21.69
CA ASP A 507 -0.86 16.14 22.37
C ASP A 507 -0.81 15.98 23.89
N ILE A 508 -1.15 14.78 24.40
CA ILE A 508 -1.10 14.45 25.83
C ILE A 508 0.33 14.59 26.37
N SER A 509 1.32 14.01 25.68
CA SER A 509 2.74 14.12 26.04
C SER A 509 3.18 15.58 26.12
N THR A 510 2.77 16.38 25.14
CA THR A 510 3.15 17.80 25.10
C THR A 510 2.53 18.59 26.25
N VAL A 511 1.24 18.37 26.55
CA VAL A 511 0.56 19.03 27.68
C VAL A 511 1.14 18.60 29.02
N ALA A 512 1.43 17.31 29.20
CA ALA A 512 2.06 16.80 30.42
C ALA A 512 3.39 17.53 30.68
N ARG A 513 4.20 17.71 29.63
CA ARG A 513 5.47 18.44 29.71
C ARG A 513 5.30 19.93 29.99
N GLU A 514 4.38 20.59 29.30
CA GLU A 514 4.12 22.04 29.46
C GLU A 514 3.58 22.38 30.86
N THR A 515 2.80 21.47 31.46
CA THR A 515 2.19 21.64 32.79
C THR A 515 3.02 21.04 33.93
N GLY A 516 4.10 20.31 33.61
CA GLY A 516 4.92 19.60 34.59
C GLY A 516 4.19 18.46 35.32
N LYS A 517 3.12 17.91 34.73
CA LYS A 517 2.34 16.79 35.27
C LYS A 517 2.74 15.47 34.63
N THR A 518 2.30 14.36 35.21
CA THR A 518 2.56 13.03 34.62
C THR A 518 1.69 12.80 33.38
N VAL A 519 2.20 12.00 32.44
CA VAL A 519 1.48 11.63 31.21
C VAL A 519 0.18 10.88 31.52
N GLN A 520 0.15 10.09 32.59
CA GLN A 520 -1.05 9.39 33.05
C GLN A 520 -2.13 10.36 33.53
N GLN A 521 -1.76 11.37 34.32
CA GLN A 521 -2.70 12.42 34.75
C GLN A 521 -3.24 13.20 33.56
N ALA A 522 -2.36 13.61 32.64
CA ALA A 522 -2.76 14.33 31.43
C ALA A 522 -3.66 13.47 30.52
N SER A 523 -3.33 12.19 30.33
CA SER A 523 -4.11 11.25 29.51
C SER A 523 -5.51 11.04 30.07
N LYS A 524 -5.62 10.72 31.36
CA LYS A 524 -6.89 10.51 32.04
C LYS A 524 -7.78 11.75 31.93
N LEU A 525 -7.22 12.94 32.17
CA LEU A 525 -7.96 14.18 32.05
C LEU A 525 -8.36 14.46 30.59
N TYR A 526 -7.44 14.31 29.63
CA TYR A 526 -7.69 14.59 28.21
C TYR A 526 -8.89 13.83 27.67
N PHE A 527 -8.96 12.52 27.93
CA PHE A 527 -10.07 11.68 27.46
C PHE A 527 -11.39 11.98 28.19
N ASN A 528 -11.37 12.17 29.51
CA ASN A 528 -12.57 12.50 30.27
C ASN A 528 -13.11 13.89 29.92
N LEU A 529 -12.24 14.88 29.71
CA LEU A 529 -12.61 16.21 29.23
C LEU A 529 -13.25 16.12 27.83
N GLY A 530 -12.64 15.36 26.92
CA GLY A 530 -13.15 15.14 25.57
C GLY A 530 -14.56 14.54 25.56
N ASP A 531 -14.83 13.57 26.42
CA ASP A 531 -16.16 12.97 26.59
C ASP A 531 -17.17 13.95 27.18
N ARG A 532 -16.83 14.61 28.31
CA ARG A 532 -17.71 15.58 29.00
C ARG A 532 -18.12 16.74 28.10
N LEU A 533 -17.22 17.19 27.22
CA LEU A 533 -17.49 18.24 26.25
C LEU A 533 -18.02 17.71 24.91
N SER A 534 -18.28 16.40 24.78
CA SER A 534 -18.73 15.75 23.54
C SER A 534 -17.81 16.01 22.32
N LEU A 535 -16.50 16.22 22.54
CA LEU A 535 -15.53 16.48 21.48
C LEU A 535 -15.32 15.25 20.61
N HIS A 536 -15.32 14.05 21.18
CA HIS A 536 -15.19 12.80 20.42
C HIS A 536 -16.37 12.63 19.45
N TRP A 537 -17.58 12.97 19.90
CA TRP A 537 -18.77 12.99 19.06
C TRP A 537 -18.67 14.04 17.95
N PHE A 538 -18.21 15.25 18.27
CA PHE A 538 -18.04 16.32 17.29
C PHE A 538 -16.97 15.98 16.24
N LEU A 539 -15.86 15.35 16.65
CA LEU A 539 -14.83 14.83 15.77
C LEU A 539 -15.39 13.78 14.79
N LYS A 540 -16.31 12.91 15.24
CA LYS A 540 -17.02 11.97 14.35
C LYS A 540 -17.83 12.71 13.29
N GLN A 541 -18.50 13.82 13.64
CA GLN A 541 -19.22 14.65 12.67
C GLN A 541 -18.26 15.29 11.65
N ILE A 542 -17.12 15.82 12.11
CA ILE A 542 -16.09 16.38 11.20
C ILE A 542 -15.57 15.31 10.25
N ASN A 543 -15.28 14.11 10.75
CA ASN A 543 -14.79 12.99 9.94
C ASN A 543 -15.83 12.50 8.93
N GLY A 544 -17.11 12.46 9.32
CA GLY A 544 -18.23 12.04 8.49
C GLY A 544 -18.65 13.07 7.44
N GLN A 545 -18.18 14.32 7.53
CA GLN A 545 -18.50 15.36 6.57
C GLN A 545 -17.97 14.98 5.17
N ALA A 546 -18.88 14.88 4.21
CA ALA A 546 -18.56 14.63 2.81
C ALA A 546 -17.75 15.79 2.22
N VAL A 547 -16.85 15.46 1.29
CA VAL A 547 -15.93 16.42 0.66
C VAL A 547 -16.15 16.40 -0.85
N ASP A 548 -16.61 17.54 -1.37
CA ASP A 548 -16.88 17.74 -2.79
C ASP A 548 -15.64 18.22 -3.55
N ASN A 549 -14.78 19.00 -2.90
CA ASN A 549 -13.61 19.61 -3.52
C ASN A 549 -12.41 19.72 -2.56
N ASN A 550 -11.27 20.13 -3.11
CA ASN A 550 -10.03 20.25 -2.35
C ASN A 550 -10.13 21.23 -1.15
N TRP A 551 -10.78 22.38 -1.32
CA TRP A 551 -10.90 23.36 -0.24
C TRP A 551 -11.67 22.81 0.95
N GLN A 552 -12.70 22.01 0.69
CA GLN A 552 -13.42 21.27 1.73
C GLN A 552 -12.56 20.17 2.36
N ALA A 553 -11.69 19.49 1.60
CA ALA A 553 -10.74 18.51 2.16
C ALA A 553 -9.77 19.18 3.15
N LEU A 554 -9.21 20.33 2.75
CA LEU A 554 -8.33 21.15 3.58
C LEU A 554 -9.06 21.70 4.80
N ALA A 555 -10.28 22.21 4.63
CA ALA A 555 -11.10 22.70 5.73
C ALA A 555 -11.42 21.59 6.75
N ARG A 556 -11.80 20.39 6.28
CA ARG A 556 -12.04 19.24 7.16
C ARG A 556 -10.77 18.85 7.92
N ALA A 557 -9.62 18.91 7.28
CA ALA A 557 -8.36 18.64 7.94
C ALA A 557 -8.00 19.71 8.99
N ALA A 558 -8.20 21.00 8.66
CA ALA A 558 -8.03 22.12 9.59
C ALA A 558 -8.98 22.02 10.79
N PHE A 559 -10.25 21.66 10.58
CA PHE A 559 -11.22 21.49 11.66
C PHE A 559 -10.84 20.41 12.67
N ARG A 560 -10.26 19.31 12.21
CA ARG A 560 -9.73 18.26 13.11
C ARG A 560 -8.56 18.78 13.93
N GLU A 561 -7.64 19.47 13.27
CA GLU A 561 -6.45 20.04 13.90
C GLU A 561 -6.83 21.12 14.93
N ASP A 562 -7.76 22.01 14.59
CA ASP A 562 -8.29 23.01 15.50
C ASP A 562 -8.95 22.35 16.72
N LEU A 563 -9.76 21.30 16.51
CA LEU A 563 -10.41 20.58 17.60
C LEU A 563 -9.40 19.91 18.54
N ASP A 564 -8.43 19.18 17.98
CA ASP A 564 -7.35 18.51 18.72
C ASP A 564 -6.56 19.57 19.53
N TRP A 565 -6.24 20.72 18.90
CA TRP A 565 -5.55 21.82 19.56
C TRP A 565 -6.38 22.46 20.69
N GLN A 566 -7.68 22.71 20.48
CA GLN A 566 -8.54 23.25 21.55
C GLN A 566 -8.61 22.29 22.74
N GLN A 567 -8.78 20.99 22.51
CA GLN A 567 -8.81 19.99 23.57
C GLN A 567 -7.49 19.96 24.34
N ARG A 568 -6.36 20.04 23.63
CA ARG A 568 -5.03 20.15 24.23
C ARG A 568 -4.91 21.36 25.16
N GLN A 569 -5.30 22.55 24.70
CA GLN A 569 -5.22 23.78 25.49
C GLN A 569 -6.14 23.74 26.73
N LEU A 570 -7.38 23.27 26.58
CA LEU A 570 -8.32 23.12 27.69
C LEU A 570 -7.78 22.12 28.73
N THR A 571 -7.19 21.01 28.28
CA THR A 571 -6.54 20.03 29.17
C THR A 571 -5.43 20.70 29.98
N GLY A 572 -4.58 21.50 29.34
CA GLY A 572 -3.52 22.24 30.00
C GLY A 572 -4.02 23.22 31.06
N GLN A 573 -5.13 23.92 30.79
CA GLN A 573 -5.75 24.83 31.75
C GLN A 573 -6.24 24.11 33.00
N VAL A 574 -7.02 23.04 32.82
CA VAL A 574 -7.55 22.28 33.97
C VAL A 574 -6.41 21.71 34.82
N LEU A 575 -5.31 21.26 34.22
CA LEU A 575 -4.13 20.80 34.95
C LEU A 575 -3.41 21.90 35.75
N ASN A 576 -3.46 23.15 35.26
CA ASN A 576 -2.82 24.30 35.90
C ASN A 576 -3.66 24.94 37.01
N CYS A 577 -4.98 24.75 37.03
CA CYS A 577 -5.85 25.24 38.10
C CYS A 577 -5.52 24.63 39.49
N GLY A 578 -4.73 23.55 39.56
CA GLY A 578 -4.26 22.95 40.80
C GLY A 578 -2.75 23.08 41.04
N CYS A 579 -2.35 23.72 42.16
CA CYS A 579 -0.94 23.87 42.54
C CYS A 579 -0.28 22.57 43.10
N ALA A 580 -1.03 21.49 43.31
CA ALA A 580 -0.51 20.24 43.88
C ALA A 580 0.05 19.29 42.80
N SER A 581 1.00 18.43 43.16
CA SER A 581 1.52 17.37 42.28
C SER A 581 0.57 16.16 42.18
N ASP A 582 -0.12 15.82 43.27
CA ASP A 582 -1.14 14.76 43.33
C ASP A 582 -2.55 15.37 43.22
N ILE A 583 -2.92 15.78 42.00
CA ILE A 583 -4.28 16.27 41.72
C ILE A 583 -5.18 15.08 41.42
N ASP A 584 -6.34 15.03 42.08
CA ASP A 584 -7.46 14.23 41.59
C ASP A 584 -8.00 14.91 40.33
N VAL A 585 -7.57 14.40 39.17
CA VAL A 585 -7.86 15.01 37.87
C VAL A 585 -9.36 15.07 37.55
N ILE A 586 -10.17 14.14 38.07
CA ILE A 586 -11.62 14.14 37.83
C ILE A 586 -12.27 15.22 38.66
N LYS A 587 -11.85 15.36 39.92
CA LYS A 587 -12.33 16.45 40.77
C LYS A 587 -11.93 17.82 40.20
N ALA A 588 -10.69 17.98 39.73
CA ALA A 588 -10.24 19.23 39.10
C ALA A 588 -11.06 19.57 37.85
N LEU A 589 -11.45 18.56 37.06
CA LEU A 589 -12.35 18.74 35.94
C LEU A 589 -13.74 19.20 36.38
N ASP A 590 -14.33 18.54 37.39
CA ASP A 590 -15.65 18.91 37.92
C ASP A 590 -15.66 20.35 38.47
N ASP A 591 -14.64 20.72 39.26
CA ASP A 591 -14.47 22.07 39.85
C ASP A 591 -14.30 23.13 38.74
N TRP A 592 -13.53 22.82 37.69
CA TRP A 592 -13.36 23.70 36.52
C TRP A 592 -14.66 23.85 35.73
N MET A 593 -15.42 22.78 35.54
CA MET A 593 -16.70 22.82 34.84
C MET A 593 -17.74 23.66 35.58
N GLU A 594 -17.81 23.56 36.91
CA GLU A 594 -18.71 24.38 37.73
C GLU A 594 -18.37 25.88 37.61
N SER A 595 -17.08 26.20 37.72
CA SER A 595 -16.56 27.57 37.62
C SER A 595 -16.80 28.20 36.24
N ASN A 596 -16.85 27.39 35.18
CA ASN A 596 -16.99 27.84 33.79
C ASN A 596 -18.36 27.54 33.16
N SER A 597 -19.36 27.21 33.99
CA SER A 597 -20.70 26.77 33.56
C SER A 597 -21.38 27.66 32.51
N VAL A 598 -21.23 28.98 32.59
CA VAL A 598 -21.83 29.92 31.62
C VAL A 598 -21.22 29.77 30.22
N SER A 599 -19.90 29.63 30.12
CA SER A 599 -19.20 29.44 28.85
C SER A 599 -19.49 28.04 28.28
N LEU A 600 -19.55 27.03 29.14
CA LEU A 600 -19.89 25.65 28.76
C LEU A 600 -21.30 25.53 28.20
N HIS A 601 -22.28 26.22 28.79
CA HIS A 601 -23.65 26.18 28.31
C HIS A 601 -23.80 26.71 26.87
N ARG A 602 -22.96 27.68 26.46
CA ARG A 602 -22.94 28.16 25.06
C ARG A 602 -22.43 27.08 24.11
N TRP A 603 -21.34 26.40 24.46
CA TRP A 603 -20.79 25.29 23.69
C TRP A 603 -21.82 24.15 23.56
N GLU A 604 -22.46 23.76 24.66
CA GLU A 604 -23.51 22.74 24.67
C GLU A 604 -24.70 23.12 23.77
N SER A 605 -25.13 24.38 23.79
CA SER A 605 -26.20 24.88 22.93
C SER A 605 -25.87 24.67 21.45
N ILE A 606 -24.66 25.02 21.04
CA ILE A 606 -24.19 24.84 19.65
C ILE A 606 -24.16 23.36 19.29
N LEU A 607 -23.63 22.49 20.16
CA LEU A 607 -23.63 21.05 19.91
C LEU A 607 -25.04 20.46 19.82
N ASN A 608 -25.99 20.95 20.62
CA ASN A 608 -27.38 20.52 20.54
C ASN A 608 -28.01 20.91 19.20
N GLU A 609 -27.67 22.08 18.63
CA GLU A 609 -28.08 22.43 17.27
C GLU A 609 -27.46 21.53 16.19
N PHE A 610 -26.26 20.99 16.42
CA PHE A 610 -25.72 19.93 15.56
C PHE A 610 -26.56 18.66 15.69
N LYS A 611 -26.88 18.21 16.90
CA LYS A 611 -27.63 16.96 17.15
C LYS A 611 -29.05 16.95 16.57
N VAL A 612 -29.68 18.12 16.36
CA VAL A 612 -31.04 18.23 15.78
C VAL A 612 -31.06 17.99 14.26
N GLY A 613 -29.93 18.15 13.56
CA GLY A 613 -29.84 17.94 12.10
C GLY A 613 -28.87 16.82 11.73
N SER A 614 -29.07 16.18 10.57
CA SER A 614 -28.19 15.10 10.07
C SER A 614 -27.21 15.53 8.97
N VAL A 615 -27.42 16.71 8.38
CA VAL A 615 -26.54 17.27 7.34
C VAL A 615 -26.07 18.65 7.79
N HIS A 616 -24.78 18.90 7.70
CA HIS A 616 -24.16 20.15 8.12
C HIS A 616 -23.32 20.74 6.98
N GLU A 617 -23.37 22.06 6.86
CA GLU A 617 -22.48 22.78 5.96
C GLU A 617 -21.13 23.05 6.65
N PHE A 618 -20.05 23.14 5.87
CA PHE A 618 -18.71 23.45 6.38
C PHE A 618 -18.66 24.72 7.25
N ALA A 619 -19.47 25.73 6.91
CA ALA A 619 -19.56 26.96 7.70
C ALA A 619 -20.03 26.72 9.14
N LYS A 620 -20.91 25.75 9.37
CA LYS A 620 -21.42 25.40 10.70
C LYS A 620 -20.29 24.88 11.59
N PHE A 621 -19.39 24.07 11.04
CA PHE A 621 -18.21 23.57 11.77
C PHE A 621 -17.26 24.70 12.16
N SER A 622 -17.01 25.66 11.25
CA SER A 622 -16.20 26.84 11.56
C SER A 622 -16.79 27.64 12.73
N VAL A 623 -18.11 27.81 12.77
CA VAL A 623 -18.79 28.52 13.88
C VAL A 623 -18.65 27.75 15.18
N ALA A 624 -18.87 26.44 15.18
CA ALA A 624 -18.71 25.62 16.39
C ALA A 624 -17.27 25.65 16.93
N LEU A 625 -16.27 25.49 16.06
CA LEU A 625 -14.87 25.58 16.47
C LEU A 625 -14.50 26.97 17.01
N ARG A 626 -15.11 28.03 16.46
CA ARG A 626 -14.96 29.38 17.00
C ARG A 626 -15.53 29.50 18.41
N GLU A 627 -16.68 28.91 18.68
CA GLU A 627 -17.27 28.88 20.03
C GLU A 627 -16.42 28.05 21.00
N LEU A 628 -15.84 26.93 20.57
CA LEU A 628 -14.88 26.16 21.37
C LEU A 628 -13.60 26.97 21.68
N MET A 629 -13.11 27.74 20.71
CA MET A 629 -12.00 28.67 20.91
C MET A 629 -12.36 29.79 21.91
N LEU A 630 -13.58 30.31 21.85
CA LEU A 630 -14.05 31.32 22.81
C LEU A 630 -14.21 30.75 24.22
N LEU A 631 -14.69 29.51 24.37
CA LEU A 631 -14.68 28.79 25.64
C LEU A 631 -13.26 28.78 26.21
N ASN A 632 -12.31 28.32 25.41
CA ASN A 632 -10.90 28.25 25.77
C ASN A 632 -10.33 29.61 26.24
N LEU A 633 -10.57 30.69 25.49
CA LEU A 633 -10.12 32.05 25.85
C LEU A 633 -10.77 32.60 27.12
N ASN A 634 -12.07 32.36 27.32
CA ASN A 634 -12.78 32.85 28.50
C ASN A 634 -12.28 32.15 29.76
N CYS A 635 -11.96 30.85 29.68
CA CYS A 635 -11.41 30.08 30.77
C CYS A 635 -9.97 30.49 31.16
N MET A 636 -9.18 31.04 30.22
CA MET A 636 -7.86 31.63 30.53
C MET A 636 -7.95 32.93 31.32
N SER A 637 -9.06 33.67 31.21
CA SER A 637 -9.21 35.01 31.78
C SER A 637 -9.71 35.02 33.23
N THR A 638 -9.96 33.85 33.80
CA THR A 638 -10.49 33.66 35.17
C THR A 638 -9.43 33.32 36.23
N ASP A 639 -8.16 33.23 35.85
CA ASP A 639 -7.00 33.30 36.76
C ASP A 639 -6.61 34.76 37.04
#